data_AF-A0A7X7U5A3-F1
#
_entry.id   AF-A0A7X7U5A3-F1
#
_cell.length_a   1.000
_cell.length_b   1.000
_cell.length_c   1.000
_cell.angle_alpha   90.00
_cell.angle_beta   90.00
_cell.angle_gamma   90.00
#
_symmetry.space_group_name_H-M   'P 1'
#
loop_
_entity.id
_entity.type
_entity.pdbx_description
1 polymer ?
#
loop_
_entity_poly.entity_id
_entity_poly.type
_entity_poly.pdbx_seq_one_letter_code
_entity_poly.pdbx_strand_id
1 'polypeptide(L)'
;MLKTSPRSRRPWISAVLGVLAVAAGMGVAKIRPVGTKAGLIQFDVVSELNMDEGFTNWVVFARYWVCREFYAVSVVWSEPHGGGMQDMKALVVFSDEAGFRVSDERYADWVPLNTVYPKPMAARDSFTHGAGFYELAEMRFAERDAMARRVYVADLEPLKGATRHSDEVADLRMAEDRAGEERKLAHARIRTTDGRIDSMELLDSHRQSLARIRYEYELNGGAARLASLVADLPVRAERLAINQQVTLHSVEGAQGKDRTFSRIKPVDHLSHQGGRTCKVTYGDVGVGDGNLRLPTRIEVRVAQDGRLLRSATLMNFRRVNLDKEQTWQAAKAFVDSTGEDRAYHQLAGKYLEYRPKLGSLRVDPNDLSFIRNLIARYPVPPKLPEFDESSPATVSEHRERPDEASTLDPAKHKERAEASRRQWQREMEQRKEQWEQFQRRPKPPRVEIGPDDTRVIRQLIAHYGKALAPVLSPDEMMDVAKKGAVSHAPSSRDRELMQLRSALEEILSYHRAARLPEDDPPKLDAQDREAIRRLQTHYTNLAAQEDRDLGGRLQAVHALIRLDELLKDHASFERDTLRYLEMLQAAGLNAMYMVGGYDNLETLAKAGEYERSNRLLSLWARKSAADSDTDNILRFARYEVCRAGRWWACVHLLDRFVHRPGLSPIERYEGLALRAIALDNLDKMLAGLQTTEGSRRRVQGQWVLSTTSRTDIARRVRPAVLEAVSAWEALGPARLDEAKPYSTINLPAHAMNRMGYRNATGLQETSAMLDAVVRERTGPTSIRRPQGSQ
;
A
#
# COMPACT_ATOMS: atom_id res chain seq x y z
N MET A 1 -26.46 -55.21 13.63
CA MET A 1 -27.91 -55.33 13.91
C MET A 1 -28.65 -54.54 12.83
N LEU A 2 -29.62 -55.20 12.17
CA LEU A 2 -30.27 -54.85 10.90
C LEU A 2 -31.21 -53.63 10.93
N LYS A 3 -31.33 -52.96 9.77
CA LYS A 3 -32.59 -52.73 9.00
C LYS A 3 -32.25 -51.94 7.72
N THR A 4 -32.04 -52.60 6.57
CA THR A 4 -33.01 -52.92 5.49
C THR A 4 -33.71 -51.72 4.84
N SER A 5 -33.51 -51.60 3.52
CA SER A 5 -34.20 -50.71 2.57
C SER A 5 -35.68 -51.09 2.35
N PRO A 6 -36.43 -50.30 1.54
CA PRO A 6 -36.70 -50.82 0.19
C PRO A 6 -36.72 -49.77 -0.94
N ARG A 7 -36.46 -50.33 -2.14
CA ARG A 7 -36.55 -49.77 -3.49
C ARG A 7 -37.98 -49.39 -3.91
N SER A 8 -38.11 -48.45 -4.85
CA SER A 8 -39.04 -48.61 -5.99
C SER A 8 -38.47 -48.03 -7.31
N ARG A 9 -38.05 -48.96 -8.17
CA ARG A 9 -38.22 -49.06 -9.64
C ARG A 9 -38.12 -47.81 -10.56
N ARG A 10 -37.08 -47.81 -11.41
CA ARG A 10 -37.04 -47.34 -12.83
C ARG A 10 -37.95 -48.27 -13.71
N PRO A 11 -38.20 -48.08 -15.05
CA PRO A 11 -37.44 -47.34 -16.09
C PRO A 11 -38.22 -46.74 -17.32
N TRP A 12 -37.44 -46.28 -18.32
CA TRP A 12 -37.70 -45.94 -19.74
C TRP A 12 -37.78 -44.42 -20.05
N ILE A 13 -36.74 -43.73 -20.56
CA ILE A 13 -35.94 -43.87 -21.81
C ILE A 13 -36.73 -43.53 -23.08
N SER A 14 -36.48 -42.30 -23.53
CA SER A 14 -36.34 -41.86 -24.93
C SER A 14 -37.52 -42.03 -25.90
N ALA A 15 -38.21 -40.92 -26.13
CA ALA A 15 -38.72 -40.58 -27.45
C ALA A 15 -38.46 -39.08 -27.75
N VAL A 16 -37.41 -38.88 -28.56
CA VAL A 16 -37.32 -37.89 -29.65
C VAL A 16 -37.00 -36.42 -29.29
N LEU A 17 -35.70 -36.14 -29.34
CA LEU A 17 -35.12 -34.94 -29.95
C LEU A 17 -35.76 -34.67 -31.34
N GLY A 18 -36.18 -33.42 -31.57
CA GLY A 18 -36.62 -32.91 -32.87
C GLY A 18 -38.14 -32.76 -32.90
N VAL A 19 -38.67 -31.55 -32.78
CA VAL A 19 -38.49 -30.53 -33.82
C VAL A 19 -37.93 -29.23 -33.27
N LEU A 20 -36.76 -28.90 -33.81
CA LEU A 20 -36.04 -27.65 -33.75
C LEU A 20 -36.91 -26.47 -34.23
N ALA A 21 -36.64 -25.34 -33.56
CA ALA A 21 -36.76 -23.98 -34.06
C ALA A 21 -38.18 -23.41 -34.23
N VAL A 22 -38.27 -22.15 -33.83
CA VAL A 22 -39.34 -21.19 -34.11
C VAL A 22 -40.56 -21.31 -33.21
N ALA A 23 -40.43 -20.81 -31.99
CA ALA A 23 -40.91 -19.46 -31.74
C ALA A 23 -40.29 -18.98 -30.43
N ALA A 24 -39.80 -17.74 -30.48
CA ALA A 24 -39.22 -16.99 -29.38
C ALA A 24 -39.67 -17.49 -28.01
N GLY A 25 -38.71 -17.93 -27.19
CA GLY A 25 -38.86 -17.92 -25.75
C GLY A 25 -39.11 -16.47 -25.33
N MET A 26 -40.35 -16.02 -25.48
CA MET A 26 -40.90 -14.77 -25.00
C MET A 26 -41.08 -14.89 -23.50
N GLY A 27 -39.96 -15.09 -22.81
CA GLY A 27 -39.84 -14.97 -21.38
C GLY A 27 -39.00 -13.74 -21.12
N VAL A 28 -39.68 -12.70 -20.66
CA VAL A 28 -39.20 -11.51 -19.96
C VAL A 28 -37.80 -11.68 -19.38
N ALA A 29 -36.90 -10.74 -19.66
CA ALA A 29 -35.60 -10.54 -19.03
C ALA A 29 -35.00 -11.81 -18.40
N LYS A 30 -34.54 -12.78 -19.22
CA LYS A 30 -33.70 -13.87 -18.68
C LYS A 30 -32.37 -13.27 -18.25
N ILE A 31 -32.33 -12.70 -17.06
CA ILE A 31 -31.13 -12.62 -16.23
C ILE A 31 -30.85 -14.05 -15.77
N ARG A 32 -30.58 -14.95 -16.73
CA ARG A 32 -29.90 -16.19 -16.41
C ARG A 32 -28.46 -15.78 -16.22
N PRO A 33 -27.86 -15.94 -15.02
CA PRO A 33 -26.41 -15.81 -14.93
C PRO A 33 -25.81 -16.76 -15.97
N VAL A 34 -25.25 -16.19 -17.02
CA VAL A 34 -24.57 -16.94 -18.06
C VAL A 34 -23.32 -17.48 -17.39
N GLY A 35 -23.21 -18.81 -17.25
CA GLY A 35 -22.05 -19.42 -16.59
C GLY A 35 -22.35 -20.44 -15.49
N THR A 36 -23.61 -20.76 -15.17
CA THR A 36 -23.88 -21.90 -14.24
C THR A 36 -23.35 -23.24 -14.75
N LYS A 37 -23.01 -23.33 -16.03
CA LYS A 37 -22.37 -24.48 -16.69
C LYS A 37 -20.90 -24.24 -17.07
N ALA A 38 -20.32 -23.10 -16.70
CA ALA A 38 -18.94 -22.75 -17.05
C ALA A 38 -17.92 -23.68 -16.38
N GLY A 39 -18.31 -24.32 -15.27
CA GLY A 39 -17.40 -25.12 -14.45
C GLY A 39 -16.47 -24.23 -13.64
N LEU A 40 -15.32 -24.77 -13.26
CA LEU A 40 -14.26 -24.03 -12.60
C LEU A 40 -13.44 -23.28 -13.66
N ILE A 41 -13.36 -21.97 -13.53
CA ILE A 41 -12.60 -21.10 -14.42
C ILE A 41 -11.34 -20.66 -13.70
N GLN A 42 -10.21 -20.90 -14.33
CA GLN A 42 -8.93 -20.37 -13.89
C GLN A 42 -8.56 -19.16 -14.76
N PHE A 43 -8.01 -18.11 -14.15
CA PHE A 43 -7.47 -16.94 -14.87
C PHE A 43 -6.39 -16.25 -14.03
N ASP A 44 -5.56 -15.46 -14.70
CA ASP A 44 -4.52 -14.66 -14.07
C ASP A 44 -5.00 -13.21 -13.92
N VAL A 45 -4.51 -12.53 -12.90
CA VAL A 45 -4.86 -11.15 -12.56
C VAL A 45 -3.60 -10.38 -12.26
N VAL A 46 -3.46 -9.22 -12.91
CA VAL A 46 -2.51 -8.18 -12.52
C VAL A 46 -3.33 -7.06 -11.88
N SER A 47 -3.17 -6.84 -10.58
CA SER A 47 -3.86 -5.80 -9.84
C SER A 47 -2.90 -4.71 -9.43
N GLU A 48 -3.21 -3.45 -9.75
CA GLU A 48 -2.45 -2.28 -9.31
C GLU A 48 -3.27 -1.51 -8.27
N LEU A 49 -2.61 -1.04 -7.20
CA LEU A 49 -3.17 -0.20 -6.16
C LEU A 49 -2.30 1.05 -6.01
N ASN A 50 -2.84 2.19 -6.43
CA ASN A 50 -2.24 3.49 -6.25
C ASN A 50 -2.76 4.08 -4.92
N MET A 51 -1.90 4.15 -3.91
CA MET A 51 -2.27 4.74 -2.63
C MET A 51 -2.27 6.27 -2.72
N ASP A 52 -3.23 6.90 -2.03
CA ASP A 52 -3.35 8.35 -1.96
C ASP A 52 -2.22 8.97 -1.12
N GLU A 53 -1.72 8.22 -0.14
CA GLU A 53 -0.62 8.61 0.76
C GLU A 53 0.56 7.63 0.58
N GLY A 54 1.69 8.12 0.09
CA GLY A 54 2.89 7.31 -0.11
C GLY A 54 3.09 6.81 -1.54
N PHE A 55 4.16 6.03 -1.71
CA PHE A 55 4.79 5.78 -3.01
C PHE A 55 4.50 4.47 -3.68
N THR A 56 3.90 3.60 -2.92
CA THR A 56 3.88 2.22 -3.32
C THR A 56 2.60 2.09 -4.12
N ASN A 57 2.73 2.28 -5.43
CA ASN A 57 1.85 1.60 -6.37
C ASN A 57 2.13 0.12 -6.16
N TRP A 58 1.18 -0.59 -5.55
CA TRP A 58 1.35 -2.01 -5.32
C TRP A 58 0.87 -2.74 -6.54
N VAL A 59 1.67 -3.68 -7.01
CA VAL A 59 1.23 -4.56 -8.08
C VAL A 59 1.25 -5.99 -7.57
N VAL A 60 0.14 -6.68 -7.74
CA VAL A 60 -0.06 -8.05 -7.31
C VAL A 60 -0.38 -8.89 -8.54
N PHE A 61 0.39 -9.95 -8.73
CA PHE A 61 0.16 -10.97 -9.73
C PHE A 61 -0.41 -12.18 -9.03
N ALA A 62 -1.65 -12.50 -9.36
CA ALA A 62 -2.38 -13.57 -8.72
C ALA A 62 -3.07 -14.45 -9.74
N ARG A 63 -3.19 -15.73 -9.43
CA ARG A 63 -4.02 -16.68 -10.16
C ARG A 63 -5.28 -16.97 -9.36
N TYR A 64 -6.40 -16.97 -10.05
CA TYR A 64 -7.71 -17.24 -9.49
C TYR A 64 -8.25 -18.55 -10.05
N TRP A 65 -8.98 -19.27 -9.21
CA TRP A 65 -9.85 -20.38 -9.59
C TRP A 65 -11.23 -20.08 -9.03
N VAL A 66 -12.22 -19.89 -9.90
CA VAL A 66 -13.54 -19.40 -9.48
C VAL A 66 -14.63 -20.28 -10.07
N CYS A 67 -15.55 -20.73 -9.23
CA CYS A 67 -16.81 -21.31 -9.66
C CYS A 67 -17.97 -20.72 -8.83
N ARG A 68 -19.17 -21.31 -8.94
CA ARG A 68 -20.33 -20.84 -8.18
C ARG A 68 -20.20 -21.08 -6.67
N GLU A 69 -19.53 -22.16 -6.29
CA GLU A 69 -19.56 -22.72 -4.93
C GLU A 69 -18.35 -22.29 -4.09
N PHE A 70 -17.23 -22.00 -4.74
CA PHE A 70 -15.99 -21.63 -4.06
C PHE A 70 -15.07 -20.83 -4.99
N TYR A 71 -14.05 -20.22 -4.39
CA TYR A 71 -12.90 -19.70 -5.12
C TYR A 71 -11.59 -19.96 -4.39
N ALA A 72 -10.49 -19.95 -5.15
CA ALA A 72 -9.13 -19.89 -4.63
C ALA A 72 -8.36 -18.77 -5.31
N VAL A 73 -7.40 -18.19 -4.59
CA VAL A 73 -6.48 -17.14 -5.07
C VAL A 73 -5.08 -17.51 -4.61
N SER A 74 -4.10 -17.32 -5.48
CA SER A 74 -2.70 -17.58 -5.17
C SER A 74 -1.84 -16.46 -5.73
N VAL A 75 -1.03 -15.82 -4.89
CA VAL A 75 -0.21 -14.65 -5.24
C VAL A 75 1.23 -15.08 -5.52
N VAL A 76 1.59 -15.15 -6.80
CA VAL A 76 2.94 -15.55 -7.24
C VAL A 76 3.96 -14.43 -7.08
N TRP A 77 3.51 -13.18 -7.23
CA TRP A 77 4.40 -12.02 -7.21
C TRP A 77 3.70 -10.78 -6.68
N SER A 78 4.43 -9.96 -5.92
CA SER A 78 3.99 -8.62 -5.56
C SER A 78 5.15 -7.63 -5.48
N GLU A 79 4.88 -6.37 -5.82
CA GLU A 79 5.80 -5.24 -5.73
C GLU A 79 5.16 -4.02 -5.06
N PRO A 80 5.94 -3.15 -4.38
CA PRO A 80 7.39 -3.26 -4.17
C PRO A 80 7.77 -4.43 -3.25
N HIS A 81 9.03 -4.86 -3.32
CA HIS A 81 9.55 -5.87 -2.41
C HIS A 81 9.94 -5.20 -1.09
N GLY A 82 8.98 -5.10 -0.17
CA GLY A 82 9.16 -4.50 1.14
C GLY A 82 8.97 -5.52 2.25
N GLY A 83 9.79 -5.43 3.31
CA GLY A 83 9.56 -6.20 4.53
C GLY A 83 8.29 -5.75 5.26
N GLY A 84 7.64 -6.69 5.94
CA GLY A 84 6.42 -6.46 6.72
C GLY A 84 5.17 -7.01 6.02
N MET A 85 3.98 -6.54 6.43
CA MET A 85 2.67 -7.00 5.91
C MET A 85 2.40 -6.66 4.43
N GLN A 86 3.42 -6.23 3.68
CA GLN A 86 3.33 -5.71 2.32
C GLN A 86 3.80 -6.70 1.25
N ASP A 87 4.59 -7.71 1.62
CA ASP A 87 4.95 -8.79 0.70
C ASP A 87 3.85 -9.85 0.73
N MET A 88 3.01 -9.89 -0.32
CA MET A 88 1.93 -10.87 -0.45
C MET A 88 2.39 -12.13 -1.19
N LYS A 89 3.68 -12.26 -1.50
CA LYS A 89 4.22 -13.43 -2.21
C LYS A 89 3.95 -14.70 -1.40
N ALA A 90 3.50 -15.73 -2.12
CA ALA A 90 3.09 -17.02 -1.57
C ALA A 90 1.82 -17.02 -0.70
N LEU A 91 1.05 -15.93 -0.72
CA LEU A 91 -0.29 -15.92 -0.14
C LEU A 91 -1.23 -16.82 -0.95
N VAL A 92 -1.90 -17.73 -0.27
CA VAL A 92 -3.00 -18.54 -0.80
C VAL A 92 -4.26 -18.30 0.01
N VAL A 93 -5.34 -17.97 -0.68
CA VAL A 93 -6.68 -17.80 -0.10
C VAL A 93 -7.62 -18.81 -0.73
N PHE A 94 -8.48 -19.42 0.07
CA PHE A 94 -9.56 -20.27 -0.41
C PHE A 94 -10.83 -19.94 0.35
N SER A 95 -11.96 -19.89 -0.33
CA SER A 95 -13.23 -19.60 0.32
C SER A 95 -14.36 -20.39 -0.31
N ASP A 96 -15.18 -21.00 0.54
CA ASP A 96 -16.41 -21.68 0.16
C ASP A 96 -17.55 -21.36 1.14
N GLU A 97 -18.60 -22.17 1.16
CA GLU A 97 -19.74 -21.98 2.07
C GLU A 97 -19.40 -22.26 3.54
N ALA A 98 -18.41 -23.12 3.82
CA ALA A 98 -18.08 -23.56 5.17
C ALA A 98 -17.08 -22.62 5.86
N GLY A 99 -16.16 -22.04 5.08
CA GLY A 99 -15.17 -21.13 5.65
C GLY A 99 -14.30 -20.39 4.66
N PHE A 100 -13.44 -19.55 5.22
CA PHE A 100 -12.39 -18.80 4.54
C PHE A 100 -11.04 -19.27 5.08
N ARG A 101 -10.18 -19.77 4.19
CA ARG A 101 -8.88 -20.36 4.51
C ARG A 101 -7.77 -19.45 3.99
N VAL A 102 -6.73 -19.26 4.79
CA VAL A 102 -5.54 -18.50 4.41
C VAL A 102 -4.30 -19.33 4.73
N SER A 103 -3.34 -19.33 3.81
CA SER A 103 -2.02 -19.90 4.02
C SER A 103 -0.96 -18.95 3.47
N ASP A 104 0.07 -18.69 4.26
CA ASP A 104 1.23 -17.90 3.86
C ASP A 104 2.49 -18.52 4.47
N GLU A 105 3.31 -19.17 3.65
CA GLU A 105 4.51 -19.88 4.13
C GLU A 105 5.60 -18.93 4.63
N ARG A 106 5.64 -17.70 4.14
CA ARG A 106 6.68 -16.72 4.51
C ARG A 106 6.38 -16.02 5.82
N TYR A 107 5.10 -15.83 6.12
CA TYR A 107 4.62 -15.12 7.30
C TYR A 107 3.87 -16.03 8.28
N ALA A 108 4.28 -17.30 8.36
CA ALA A 108 3.73 -18.30 9.29
C ALA A 108 3.76 -17.84 10.76
N ASP A 109 4.71 -16.97 11.12
CA ASP A 109 4.82 -16.38 12.46
C ASP A 109 3.69 -15.37 12.78
N TRP A 110 3.02 -14.83 11.75
CA TRP A 110 1.98 -13.80 11.88
C TRP A 110 0.58 -14.37 11.66
N VAL A 111 0.44 -15.26 10.68
CA VAL A 111 -0.81 -16.00 10.42
C VAL A 111 -0.46 -17.48 10.41
N PRO A 112 -1.00 -18.29 11.34
CA PRO A 112 -0.74 -19.73 11.33
C PRO A 112 -1.01 -20.34 9.96
N LEU A 113 -0.12 -21.23 9.52
CA LEU A 113 -0.30 -21.94 8.26
C LEU A 113 -1.66 -22.63 8.21
N ASN A 114 -2.40 -22.45 7.11
CA ASN A 114 -3.73 -23.01 6.90
C ASN A 114 -4.79 -22.57 7.92
N THR A 115 -4.75 -21.32 8.38
CA THR A 115 -5.81 -20.76 9.24
C THR A 115 -7.18 -20.83 8.54
N VAL A 116 -8.19 -21.34 9.23
CA VAL A 116 -9.58 -21.44 8.73
C VAL A 116 -10.53 -20.61 9.60
N TYR A 117 -11.24 -19.68 8.97
CA TYR A 117 -12.28 -18.87 9.58
C TYR A 117 -13.65 -19.43 9.19
N PRO A 118 -14.45 -19.94 10.14
CA PRO A 118 -15.78 -20.49 9.83
C PRO A 118 -16.75 -19.39 9.38
N LYS A 119 -17.72 -19.77 8.56
CA LYS A 119 -18.84 -18.90 8.15
C LYS A 119 -20.13 -19.23 8.92
N PRO A 120 -21.03 -18.26 9.17
CA PRO A 120 -20.92 -16.85 8.80
C PRO A 120 -19.81 -16.14 9.58
N MET A 121 -19.16 -15.19 8.94
CA MET A 121 -18.11 -14.41 9.58
C MET A 121 -18.75 -13.43 10.57
N ALA A 122 -18.08 -13.26 11.70
CA ALA A 122 -18.46 -12.23 12.66
C ALA A 122 -18.46 -10.83 12.01
N ALA A 123 -19.18 -9.90 12.64
CA ALA A 123 -19.07 -8.52 12.24
C ALA A 123 -17.63 -8.05 12.35
N ARG A 124 -17.19 -7.28 11.35
CA ARG A 124 -15.90 -6.61 11.44
C ARG A 124 -16.01 -5.59 12.57
N ASP A 125 -15.09 -5.67 13.52
CA ASP A 125 -14.99 -4.66 14.55
C ASP A 125 -14.65 -3.29 13.96
N SER A 126 -14.78 -2.26 14.79
CA SER A 126 -14.33 -0.92 14.39
C SER A 126 -12.83 -0.96 14.07
N PHE A 127 -12.45 -0.32 12.97
CA PHE A 127 -11.07 -0.27 12.52
C PHE A 127 -10.15 0.23 13.63
N THR A 128 -9.24 -0.64 14.07
CA THR A 128 -8.14 -0.31 15.00
C THR A 128 -7.02 0.41 14.27
N HIS A 129 -6.79 0.07 13.01
CA HIS A 129 -5.81 0.69 12.12
C HIS A 129 -6.53 1.25 10.88
N GLY A 130 -6.88 2.54 10.90
CA GLY A 130 -7.41 3.23 9.72
C GLY A 130 -6.36 3.37 8.61
N ALA A 131 -6.79 3.82 7.42
CA ALA A 131 -5.93 4.21 6.29
C ALA A 131 -5.30 3.10 5.42
N GLY A 132 -5.95 1.94 5.28
CA GLY A 132 -5.67 1.02 4.17
C GLY A 132 -4.60 -0.06 4.43
N PHE A 133 -4.05 -0.12 5.64
CA PHE A 133 -3.22 -1.24 6.09
C PHE A 133 -4.10 -2.31 6.72
N TYR A 134 -4.41 -3.33 5.93
CA TYR A 134 -5.19 -4.48 6.35
C TYR A 134 -4.25 -5.65 6.61
N GLU A 135 -4.38 -6.28 7.77
CA GLU A 135 -3.71 -7.57 7.99
C GLU A 135 -4.27 -8.62 7.02
N LEU A 136 -3.50 -9.64 6.68
CA LEU A 136 -3.94 -10.72 5.77
C LEU A 136 -5.27 -11.35 6.22
N ALA A 137 -5.47 -11.49 7.53
CA ALA A 137 -6.71 -12.01 8.09
C ALA A 137 -7.94 -11.14 7.76
N GLU A 138 -7.77 -9.82 7.62
CA GLU A 138 -8.87 -8.87 7.38
C GLU A 138 -9.49 -9.04 5.98
N MET A 139 -8.82 -9.72 5.05
CA MET A 139 -9.36 -10.04 3.73
C MET A 139 -10.71 -10.78 3.83
N ARG A 140 -10.92 -11.57 4.90
CA ARG A 140 -12.18 -12.27 5.17
C ARG A 140 -13.37 -11.30 5.27
N PHE A 141 -13.18 -10.16 5.92
CA PHE A 141 -14.25 -9.18 6.08
C PHE A 141 -14.61 -8.46 4.78
N ALA A 142 -13.66 -8.33 3.86
CA ALA A 142 -13.96 -7.82 2.52
C ALA A 142 -14.90 -8.76 1.76
N GLU A 143 -14.73 -10.09 1.92
CA GLU A 143 -15.67 -11.07 1.38
C GLU A 143 -17.05 -10.93 2.03
N ARG A 144 -17.11 -10.90 3.37
CA ARG A 144 -18.36 -10.70 4.11
C ARG A 144 -19.10 -9.44 3.64
N ASP A 145 -18.41 -8.31 3.54
CA ASP A 145 -18.99 -7.05 3.10
C ASP A 145 -19.46 -7.07 1.63
N ALA A 146 -18.81 -7.87 0.78
CA ALA A 146 -19.26 -8.11 -0.59
C ALA A 146 -20.53 -8.98 -0.60
N MET A 147 -20.58 -10.03 0.23
CA MET A 147 -21.75 -10.91 0.38
C MET A 147 -22.96 -10.16 0.95
N ALA A 148 -22.76 -9.32 1.97
CA ALA A 148 -23.82 -8.55 2.61
C ALA A 148 -24.51 -7.52 1.68
N ARG A 149 -23.85 -7.14 0.58
CA ARG A 149 -24.37 -6.21 -0.44
C ARG A 149 -24.81 -6.90 -1.73
N ARG A 150 -24.75 -8.24 -1.78
CA ARG A 150 -25.02 -9.00 -2.99
C ARG A 150 -26.50 -8.97 -3.36
N VAL A 151 -26.76 -8.78 -4.65
CA VAL A 151 -28.07 -9.02 -5.27
C VAL A 151 -28.08 -10.44 -5.83
N TYR A 152 -29.04 -11.24 -5.41
CA TYR A 152 -29.22 -12.61 -5.89
C TYR A 152 -30.22 -12.66 -7.04
N VAL A 153 -30.11 -13.66 -7.91
CA VAL A 153 -31.10 -13.89 -8.99
C VAL A 153 -32.51 -14.00 -8.44
N ALA A 154 -32.66 -14.64 -7.29
CA ALA A 154 -33.94 -14.82 -6.64
C ALA A 154 -34.52 -13.51 -6.05
N ASP A 155 -33.72 -12.45 -5.90
CA ASP A 155 -34.21 -11.11 -5.54
C ASP A 155 -34.81 -10.39 -6.76
N LEU A 156 -34.44 -10.82 -7.98
CA LEU A 156 -34.89 -10.24 -9.25
C LEU A 156 -36.11 -10.96 -9.84
N GLU A 157 -36.63 -12.00 -9.17
CA GLU A 157 -37.83 -12.73 -9.58
C GLU A 157 -39.05 -11.83 -9.84
N PRO A 158 -39.33 -10.78 -9.04
CA PRO A 158 -40.45 -9.86 -9.30
C PRO A 158 -40.36 -9.16 -10.68
N LEU A 159 -39.17 -9.03 -11.27
CA LEU A 159 -39.00 -8.40 -12.58
C LEU A 159 -39.42 -9.29 -13.75
N LYS A 160 -39.68 -10.59 -13.53
CA LYS A 160 -40.07 -11.53 -14.59
C LYS A 160 -41.45 -11.23 -15.21
N GLY A 161 -42.20 -10.26 -14.68
CA GLY A 161 -43.48 -9.79 -15.24
C GLY A 161 -43.42 -8.47 -16.00
N ALA A 162 -42.28 -7.75 -15.98
CA ALA A 162 -42.12 -6.45 -16.64
C ALA A 162 -42.34 -6.54 -18.16
N THR A 163 -43.16 -5.65 -18.72
CA THR A 163 -43.54 -5.72 -20.14
C THR A 163 -42.41 -5.23 -21.06
N ARG A 164 -42.26 -5.84 -22.24
CA ARG A 164 -41.11 -5.67 -23.15
C ARG A 164 -40.94 -4.27 -23.78
N HIS A 165 -41.84 -3.33 -23.51
CA HIS A 165 -41.93 -2.07 -24.27
C HIS A 165 -41.99 -0.80 -23.42
N SER A 166 -41.77 -0.90 -22.11
CA SER A 166 -41.76 0.24 -21.21
C SER A 166 -40.42 0.38 -20.50
N ASP A 167 -39.94 1.61 -20.45
CA ASP A 167 -38.93 2.05 -19.50
C ASP A 167 -39.55 1.99 -18.10
N GLU A 168 -39.28 0.90 -17.37
CA GLU A 168 -39.89 0.62 -16.08
C GLU A 168 -38.85 0.80 -14.96
N VAL A 169 -39.26 1.44 -13.86
CA VAL A 169 -38.49 1.53 -12.62
C VAL A 169 -39.19 0.71 -11.54
N ALA A 170 -38.56 -0.38 -11.11
CA ALA A 170 -39.03 -1.24 -10.03
C ALA A 170 -38.27 -0.94 -8.73
N ASP A 171 -38.98 -0.85 -7.60
CA ASP A 171 -38.39 -0.77 -6.26
C ASP A 171 -38.59 -2.11 -5.55
N LEU A 172 -37.52 -2.88 -5.44
CA LEU A 172 -37.55 -4.22 -4.88
C LEU A 172 -37.10 -4.21 -3.42
N ARG A 173 -37.94 -4.72 -2.51
CA ARG A 173 -37.53 -5.02 -1.14
C ARG A 173 -36.77 -6.35 -1.12
N MET A 174 -35.58 -6.35 -0.53
CA MET A 174 -34.75 -7.55 -0.39
C MET A 174 -35.26 -8.42 0.75
N ALA A 175 -35.18 -9.75 0.58
CA ALA A 175 -35.46 -10.69 1.67
C ALA A 175 -34.36 -10.63 2.74
N GLU A 176 -34.76 -10.52 4.01
CA GLU A 176 -33.86 -10.40 5.18
C GLU A 176 -33.10 -11.71 5.46
N ASP A 177 -33.68 -12.88 5.15
CA ASP A 177 -33.26 -14.20 5.70
C ASP A 177 -32.40 -15.10 4.78
N ARG A 178 -31.73 -14.57 3.75
CA ARG A 178 -30.94 -15.43 2.85
C ARG A 178 -29.47 -15.50 3.27
N ALA A 179 -29.10 -16.65 3.83
CA ALA A 179 -27.74 -17.19 3.94
C ALA A 179 -26.86 -16.75 5.12
N GLY A 180 -27.43 -16.56 6.31
CA GLY A 180 -26.67 -16.52 7.58
C GLY A 180 -25.80 -15.28 7.83
N GLU A 181 -25.56 -14.45 6.81
CA GLU A 181 -24.92 -13.13 6.94
C GLU A 181 -25.97 -12.02 7.00
N GLU A 182 -25.76 -11.06 7.91
CA GLU A 182 -26.62 -9.88 8.02
C GLU A 182 -26.53 -9.03 6.74
N ARG A 183 -27.64 -8.96 5.98
CA ARG A 183 -27.69 -8.20 4.73
C ARG A 183 -27.72 -6.70 5.03
N LYS A 184 -26.75 -5.97 4.48
CA LYS A 184 -26.77 -4.49 4.47
C LYS A 184 -27.71 -3.93 3.41
N LEU A 185 -27.95 -4.69 2.33
CA LEU A 185 -28.85 -4.31 1.25
C LEU A 185 -30.31 -4.57 1.63
N ALA A 186 -31.13 -3.52 1.73
CA ALA A 186 -32.55 -3.63 2.05
C ALA A 186 -33.46 -3.37 0.84
N HIS A 187 -33.04 -2.48 -0.06
CA HIS A 187 -33.82 -2.10 -1.25
C HIS A 187 -32.93 -2.05 -2.50
N ALA A 188 -33.52 -2.35 -3.65
CA ALA A 188 -32.90 -2.14 -4.96
C ALA A 188 -33.88 -1.47 -5.91
N ARG A 189 -33.54 -0.26 -6.38
CA ARG A 189 -34.27 0.44 -7.42
C ARG A 189 -33.66 0.10 -8.77
N ILE A 190 -34.41 -0.56 -9.64
CA ILE A 190 -33.92 -1.14 -10.88
C ILE A 190 -34.67 -0.51 -12.05
N ARG A 191 -33.94 0.05 -13.02
CA ARG A 191 -34.50 0.53 -14.28
C ARG A 191 -34.26 -0.50 -15.36
N THR A 192 -35.32 -0.90 -16.04
CA THR A 192 -35.26 -1.82 -17.17
C THR A 192 -35.78 -1.18 -18.44
N THR A 193 -35.07 -1.41 -19.55
CA THR A 193 -35.47 -1.00 -20.90
C THR A 193 -35.38 -2.24 -21.79
N ASP A 194 -36.38 -2.48 -22.65
CA ASP A 194 -36.38 -3.61 -23.60
C ASP A 194 -36.06 -4.98 -22.96
N GLY A 195 -36.47 -5.19 -21.70
CA GLY A 195 -36.23 -6.42 -20.95
C GLY A 195 -34.77 -6.65 -20.52
N ARG A 196 -33.93 -5.62 -20.45
CA ARG A 196 -32.60 -5.64 -19.80
C ARG A 196 -32.53 -4.63 -18.66
N ILE A 197 -31.58 -4.82 -17.74
CA ILE A 197 -31.33 -3.85 -16.66
C ILE A 197 -30.36 -2.79 -17.17
N ASP A 198 -30.81 -1.54 -17.26
CA ASP A 198 -29.93 -0.43 -17.65
C ASP A 198 -29.26 0.22 -16.43
N SER A 199 -29.93 0.23 -15.27
CA SER A 199 -29.32 0.72 -14.03
C SER A 199 -29.94 0.11 -12.77
N MET A 200 -29.17 0.16 -11.68
CA MET A 200 -29.56 -0.34 -10.37
C MET A 200 -28.99 0.56 -9.27
N GLU A 201 -29.85 1.08 -8.40
CA GLU A 201 -29.46 1.79 -7.18
C GLU A 201 -29.69 0.88 -5.97
N LEU A 202 -28.61 0.56 -5.27
CA LEU A 202 -28.61 -0.25 -4.07
C LEU A 202 -28.78 0.65 -2.85
N LEU A 203 -29.69 0.28 -1.96
CA LEU A 203 -30.10 1.09 -0.82
C LEU A 203 -30.08 0.26 0.47
N ASP A 204 -29.62 0.87 1.56
CA ASP A 204 -29.70 0.27 2.90
C ASP A 204 -31.10 0.41 3.53
N SER A 205 -31.25 -0.06 4.77
CA SER A 205 -32.51 0.03 5.54
C SER A 205 -32.95 1.48 5.82
N HIS A 206 -32.03 2.44 5.73
CA HIS A 206 -32.29 3.88 5.87
C HIS A 206 -32.49 4.58 4.51
N ARG A 207 -32.56 3.81 3.41
CA ARG A 207 -32.63 4.32 2.04
C ARG A 207 -31.45 5.21 1.64
N GLN A 208 -30.30 5.04 2.30
CA GLN A 208 -29.06 5.64 1.86
C GLN A 208 -28.46 4.81 0.73
N SER A 209 -27.86 5.49 -0.26
CA SER A 209 -27.23 4.82 -1.39
C SER A 209 -26.01 4.03 -0.91
N LEU A 210 -25.96 2.75 -1.27
CA LEU A 210 -24.79 1.88 -1.11
C LEU A 210 -23.94 1.86 -2.38
N ALA A 211 -24.61 1.90 -3.54
CA ALA A 211 -24.01 1.99 -4.87
C ALA A 211 -25.06 2.41 -5.91
N ARG A 212 -24.63 3.12 -6.95
CA ARG A 212 -25.43 3.38 -8.16
C ARG A 212 -24.73 2.77 -9.36
N ILE A 213 -25.39 1.81 -10.00
CA ILE A 213 -24.81 0.99 -11.04
C ILE A 213 -25.49 1.31 -12.36
N ARG A 214 -24.70 1.53 -13.42
CA ARG A 214 -25.14 1.67 -14.81
C ARG A 214 -24.53 0.55 -15.63
N TYR A 215 -25.33 -0.05 -16.50
CA TYR A 215 -24.91 -1.12 -17.40
C TYR A 215 -24.87 -0.60 -18.83
N GLU A 216 -23.75 -0.82 -19.50
CA GLU A 216 -23.55 -0.45 -20.90
C GLU A 216 -23.55 -1.73 -21.74
N TYR A 217 -24.27 -1.69 -22.86
CA TYR A 217 -24.42 -2.83 -23.75
C TYR A 217 -23.90 -2.50 -25.14
N GLU A 218 -23.23 -3.47 -25.77
CA GLU A 218 -22.89 -3.44 -27.19
C GLU A 218 -23.90 -4.25 -27.99
N LEU A 219 -24.17 -3.84 -29.23
CA LEU A 219 -25.03 -4.58 -30.15
C LEU A 219 -24.14 -5.45 -31.03
N ASN A 220 -24.31 -6.78 -30.95
CA ASN A 220 -23.62 -7.72 -31.82
C ASN A 220 -24.66 -8.69 -32.41
N GLY A 221 -24.86 -8.67 -33.73
CA GLY A 221 -25.86 -9.50 -34.40
C GLY A 221 -27.30 -9.26 -33.92
N GLY A 222 -27.62 -8.03 -33.50
CA GLY A 222 -28.95 -7.65 -32.98
C GLY A 222 -29.21 -8.02 -31.52
N ALA A 223 -28.33 -8.80 -30.87
CA ALA A 223 -28.43 -9.08 -29.44
C ALA A 223 -27.59 -8.07 -28.64
N ALA A 224 -28.20 -7.44 -27.64
CA ALA A 224 -27.49 -6.61 -26.66
C ALA A 224 -26.65 -7.51 -25.74
N ARG A 225 -25.35 -7.21 -25.63
CA ARG A 225 -24.40 -7.94 -24.77
C ARG A 225 -23.75 -6.97 -23.80
N LEU A 226 -23.55 -7.39 -22.57
CA LEU A 226 -22.96 -6.53 -21.54
C LEU A 226 -21.52 -6.17 -21.93
N ALA A 227 -21.28 -4.88 -22.14
CA ALA A 227 -19.98 -4.33 -22.48
C ALA A 227 -19.26 -3.80 -21.26
N SER A 228 -19.97 -3.04 -20.42
CA SER A 228 -19.38 -2.47 -19.20
C SER A 228 -20.42 -2.29 -18.09
N LEU A 229 -19.91 -2.17 -16.87
CA LEU A 229 -20.65 -1.78 -15.67
C LEU A 229 -19.92 -0.60 -15.03
N VAL A 230 -20.63 0.47 -14.71
CA VAL A 230 -20.09 1.64 -14.00
C VAL A 230 -20.85 1.82 -12.70
N ALA A 231 -20.17 1.66 -11.56
CA ALA A 231 -20.73 1.79 -10.23
C ALA A 231 -20.16 3.02 -9.52
N ASP A 232 -21.03 3.97 -9.21
CA ASP A 232 -20.72 5.11 -8.35
C ASP A 232 -20.97 4.71 -6.89
N LEU A 233 -19.90 4.74 -6.10
CA LEU A 233 -19.85 4.39 -4.69
C LEU A 233 -19.78 5.68 -3.87
N PRO A 234 -20.75 5.94 -2.99
CA PRO A 234 -20.74 7.16 -2.19
C PRO A 234 -19.60 7.16 -1.16
N VAL A 235 -19.30 8.34 -0.63
CA VAL A 235 -18.40 8.51 0.52
C VAL A 235 -18.92 7.66 1.68
N ARG A 236 -18.02 6.92 2.33
CA ARG A 236 -18.38 6.10 3.50
C ARG A 236 -17.85 6.76 4.75
N ALA A 237 -18.76 7.25 5.59
CA ALA A 237 -18.39 7.58 6.96
C ALA A 237 -18.12 6.26 7.70
N GLU A 238 -16.86 6.01 8.00
CA GLU A 238 -16.40 4.91 8.82
C GLU A 238 -15.99 5.47 10.18
N ARG A 239 -16.43 4.85 11.27
CA ARG A 239 -15.91 5.18 12.59
C ARG A 239 -14.61 4.43 12.80
N LEU A 240 -13.51 5.16 12.91
CA LEU A 240 -12.27 4.58 13.40
C LEU A 240 -12.37 4.48 14.92
N ALA A 241 -12.20 3.27 15.45
CA ALA A 241 -11.91 3.09 16.86
C ALA A 241 -10.41 3.28 17.04
N ILE A 242 -9.98 4.55 17.04
CA ILE A 242 -8.61 4.86 17.42
C ILE A 242 -8.50 4.59 18.92
N ASN A 243 -7.81 3.49 19.27
CA ASN A 243 -7.58 3.00 20.62
C ASN A 243 -8.87 2.71 21.42
N GLN A 244 -9.40 1.49 21.26
CA GLN A 244 -10.44 0.96 22.16
C GLN A 244 -10.04 1.16 23.64
N GLN A 245 -11.03 1.38 24.51
CA GLN A 245 -10.84 1.50 25.95
C GLN A 245 -10.11 0.26 26.49
N VAL A 246 -8.87 0.44 26.94
CA VAL A 246 -8.28 -0.48 27.91
C VAL A 246 -8.46 0.17 29.28
N THR A 247 -9.41 -0.34 30.07
CA THR A 247 -9.47 -0.02 31.49
C THR A 247 -8.25 -0.65 32.14
N LEU A 248 -7.23 0.16 32.41
CA LEU A 248 -6.03 -0.28 33.11
C LEU A 248 -6.30 -0.23 34.61
N HIS A 249 -6.50 -1.40 35.22
CA HIS A 249 -6.39 -1.54 36.66
C HIS A 249 -4.90 -1.60 37.01
N SER A 250 -4.30 -0.45 37.32
CA SER A 250 -2.95 -0.39 37.86
C SER A 250 -3.01 -0.78 39.34
N VAL A 251 -2.58 -2.01 39.65
CA VAL A 251 -2.37 -2.46 41.03
C VAL A 251 -0.92 -2.20 41.42
N GLU A 252 -0.51 -0.93 41.50
CA GLU A 252 0.77 -0.59 42.15
C GLU A 252 0.66 0.65 43.01
N GLY A 253 0.84 0.45 44.32
CA GLY A 253 0.90 1.47 45.37
C GLY A 253 -0.23 1.30 46.40
N ALA A 254 0.13 1.29 47.69
CA ALA A 254 -0.77 1.17 48.85
C ALA A 254 -1.80 2.33 49.01
N GLN A 255 -1.97 3.15 47.97
CA GLN A 255 -3.00 4.18 47.85
C GLN A 255 -3.60 4.07 46.45
N GLY A 256 -4.48 3.09 46.25
CA GLY A 256 -5.18 2.85 44.99
C GLY A 256 -5.86 4.11 44.47
N LYS A 257 -5.31 4.68 43.39
CA LYS A 257 -6.00 5.64 42.53
C LYS A 257 -6.08 5.02 41.15
N ASP A 258 -7.27 4.53 40.80
CA ASP A 258 -7.61 4.18 39.43
C ASP A 258 -7.37 5.40 38.54
N ARG A 259 -6.31 5.36 37.73
CA ARG A 259 -6.10 6.33 36.67
C ARG A 259 -6.83 5.85 35.44
N THR A 260 -8.06 6.31 35.27
CA THR A 260 -8.79 6.17 34.02
C THR A 260 -8.18 7.14 33.01
N PHE A 261 -7.44 6.63 32.02
CA PHE A 261 -7.04 7.44 30.88
C PHE A 261 -8.26 7.67 30.00
N SER A 262 -8.71 8.91 29.87
CA SER A 262 -9.88 9.26 29.09
C SER A 262 -9.53 9.49 27.62
N ARG A 263 -10.12 8.64 26.77
CA ARG A 263 -10.68 8.92 25.43
C ARG A 263 -9.74 9.51 24.38
N ILE A 264 -9.35 8.69 23.41
CA ILE A 264 -9.48 9.14 22.02
C ILE A 264 -10.94 8.83 21.64
N LYS A 265 -11.73 9.88 21.36
CA LYS A 265 -13.11 9.68 20.88
C LYS A 265 -13.02 8.95 19.53
N PRO A 266 -13.96 8.03 19.22
CA PRO A 266 -14.10 7.50 17.87
C PRO A 266 -14.06 8.67 16.89
N VAL A 267 -13.10 8.64 15.97
CA VAL A 267 -12.98 9.69 14.97
C VAL A 267 -13.84 9.24 13.80
N ASP A 268 -14.83 10.06 13.44
CA ASP A 268 -15.56 9.89 12.19
C ASP A 268 -14.55 10.10 11.06
N HIS A 269 -14.13 9.01 10.43
CA HIS A 269 -13.24 8.99 9.29
C HIS A 269 -14.07 8.86 8.02
N LEU A 270 -13.87 9.78 7.10
CA LEU A 270 -14.48 9.66 5.78
C LEU A 270 -13.60 8.75 4.92
N SER A 271 -13.87 7.45 4.99
CA SER A 271 -13.34 6.50 4.04
C SER A 271 -13.84 6.85 2.64
N HIS A 272 -12.96 6.76 1.66
CA HIS A 272 -13.23 7.16 0.28
C HIS A 272 -13.72 8.61 0.13
N GLN A 273 -12.99 9.57 0.69
CA GLN A 273 -13.27 11.00 0.45
C GLN A 273 -13.49 11.28 -1.05
N GLY A 274 -14.55 12.03 -1.36
CA GLY A 274 -14.96 12.31 -2.74
C GLY A 274 -15.71 11.17 -3.46
N GLY A 275 -15.95 10.03 -2.81
CA GLY A 275 -16.60 8.86 -3.41
C GLY A 275 -15.66 8.10 -4.35
N ARG A 276 -16.14 7.00 -4.93
CA ARG A 276 -15.40 6.21 -5.92
C ARG A 276 -16.28 5.88 -7.11
N THR A 277 -15.69 5.77 -8.29
CA THR A 277 -16.32 5.18 -9.46
C THR A 277 -15.57 3.91 -9.82
N CYS A 278 -16.27 2.78 -9.81
CA CYS A 278 -15.75 1.48 -10.20
C CYS A 278 -16.29 1.11 -11.58
N LYS A 279 -15.41 0.94 -12.57
CA LYS A 279 -15.76 0.47 -13.90
C LYS A 279 -15.28 -0.96 -14.10
N VAL A 280 -16.18 -1.84 -14.54
CA VAL A 280 -15.87 -3.22 -14.94
C VAL A 280 -16.13 -3.34 -16.43
N THR A 281 -15.10 -3.69 -17.19
CA THR A 281 -15.21 -3.95 -18.63
C THR A 281 -15.29 -5.46 -18.86
N TYR A 282 -16.23 -5.86 -19.71
CA TYR A 282 -16.44 -7.24 -20.09
C TYR A 282 -15.95 -7.48 -21.51
N GLY A 283 -15.28 -8.61 -21.74
CA GLY A 283 -14.80 -9.03 -23.05
C GLY A 283 -15.23 -10.46 -23.39
N ASP A 284 -15.20 -10.78 -24.68
CA ASP A 284 -15.40 -12.15 -25.15
C ASP A 284 -14.11 -12.95 -24.93
N VAL A 285 -14.24 -14.06 -24.24
CA VAL A 285 -13.12 -14.90 -23.84
C VAL A 285 -13.41 -16.34 -24.22
N GLY A 286 -12.52 -16.95 -25.00
CA GLY A 286 -12.60 -18.37 -25.31
C GLY A 286 -12.28 -19.22 -24.09
N VAL A 287 -13.23 -20.06 -23.65
CA VAL A 287 -13.07 -20.95 -22.51
C VAL A 287 -13.63 -22.33 -22.86
N GLY A 288 -12.73 -23.29 -23.12
CA GLY A 288 -13.10 -24.59 -23.68
C GLY A 288 -13.68 -24.40 -25.09
N ASP A 289 -14.80 -25.07 -25.38
CA ASP A 289 -15.46 -25.02 -26.70
C ASP A 289 -16.39 -23.81 -26.90
N GLY A 290 -16.40 -22.84 -25.96
CA GLY A 290 -17.34 -21.73 -25.98
C GLY A 290 -16.71 -20.38 -25.70
N ASN A 291 -17.37 -19.33 -26.16
CA ASN A 291 -17.04 -17.95 -25.80
C ASN A 291 -17.90 -17.49 -24.63
N LEU A 292 -17.27 -17.08 -23.54
CA LEU A 292 -17.91 -16.50 -22.37
C LEU A 292 -17.65 -15.00 -22.35
N ARG A 293 -18.67 -14.22 -21.95
CA ARG A 293 -18.51 -12.79 -21.70
C ARG A 293 -18.09 -12.60 -20.24
N LEU A 294 -16.80 -12.38 -20.01
CA LEU A 294 -16.22 -12.31 -18.66
C LEU A 294 -15.61 -10.93 -18.40
N PRO A 295 -15.49 -10.50 -17.13
CA PRO A 295 -14.73 -9.30 -16.79
C PRO A 295 -13.29 -9.44 -17.26
N THR A 296 -12.77 -8.46 -17.99
CA THR A 296 -11.37 -8.42 -18.46
C THR A 296 -10.59 -7.28 -17.83
N ARG A 297 -11.27 -6.23 -17.37
CA ARG A 297 -10.65 -5.09 -16.70
C ARG A 297 -11.56 -4.50 -15.62
N ILE A 298 -10.95 -4.10 -14.52
CA ILE A 298 -11.59 -3.38 -13.42
C ILE A 298 -10.78 -2.11 -13.17
N GLU A 299 -11.44 -0.97 -13.01
CA GLU A 299 -10.83 0.30 -12.62
C GLU A 299 -11.61 0.92 -11.48
N VAL A 300 -10.92 1.41 -10.46
CA VAL A 300 -11.51 2.21 -9.38
C VAL A 300 -10.86 3.57 -9.40
N ARG A 301 -11.68 4.62 -9.54
CA ARG A 301 -11.27 6.01 -9.60
C ARG A 301 -11.89 6.80 -8.46
N VAL A 302 -11.25 7.88 -8.03
CA VAL A 302 -11.90 8.89 -7.19
C VAL A 302 -12.99 9.55 -8.03
N ALA A 303 -14.22 9.64 -7.52
CA ALA A 303 -15.32 10.17 -8.31
C ALA A 303 -15.21 11.69 -8.56
N GLN A 304 -14.56 12.43 -7.63
CA GLN A 304 -14.41 13.88 -7.71
C GLN A 304 -13.42 14.34 -8.80
N ASP A 305 -12.28 13.68 -8.96
CA ASP A 305 -11.19 14.12 -9.84
C ASP A 305 -10.79 13.08 -10.91
N GLY A 306 -11.42 11.90 -10.92
CA GLY A 306 -11.19 10.83 -11.89
C GLY A 306 -9.87 10.06 -11.72
N ARG A 307 -9.11 10.37 -10.66
CA ARG A 307 -7.78 9.78 -10.40
C ARG A 307 -7.88 8.28 -10.19
N LEU A 308 -7.03 7.51 -10.89
CA LEU A 308 -7.00 6.05 -10.80
C LEU A 308 -6.40 5.60 -9.47
N LEU A 309 -7.17 4.86 -8.69
CA LEU A 309 -6.75 4.29 -7.41
C LEU A 309 -6.43 2.81 -7.51
N ARG A 310 -7.21 2.06 -8.29
CA ARG A 310 -7.01 0.62 -8.46
C ARG A 310 -7.27 0.22 -9.89
N SER A 311 -6.50 -0.72 -10.40
CA SER A 311 -6.80 -1.44 -11.62
C SER A 311 -6.68 -2.95 -11.37
N ALA A 312 -7.41 -3.73 -12.14
CA ALA A 312 -7.14 -5.14 -12.29
C ALA A 312 -7.36 -5.53 -13.75
N THR A 313 -6.40 -6.24 -14.33
CA THR A 313 -6.51 -6.83 -15.67
C THR A 313 -6.56 -8.34 -15.52
N LEU A 314 -7.62 -8.96 -16.05
CA LEU A 314 -7.87 -10.39 -15.98
C LEU A 314 -7.55 -11.01 -17.34
N MET A 315 -6.77 -12.10 -17.35
CA MET A 315 -6.23 -12.72 -18.56
C MET A 315 -6.04 -14.23 -18.41
N ASN A 316 -5.63 -14.91 -19.49
CA ASN A 316 -5.31 -16.35 -19.50
C ASN A 316 -6.43 -17.26 -18.97
N PHE A 317 -7.68 -16.93 -19.32
CA PHE A 317 -8.83 -17.70 -18.90
C PHE A 317 -8.81 -19.11 -19.47
N ARG A 318 -9.07 -20.10 -18.63
CA ARG A 318 -9.23 -21.50 -19.04
C ARG A 318 -10.23 -22.22 -18.14
N ARG A 319 -10.92 -23.18 -18.72
CA ARG A 319 -11.73 -24.12 -17.93
C ARG A 319 -10.83 -25.21 -17.39
N VAL A 320 -10.96 -25.51 -16.11
CA VAL A 320 -10.26 -26.61 -15.45
C VAL A 320 -11.27 -27.54 -14.80
N ASN A 321 -10.89 -28.82 -14.67
CA ASN A 321 -11.72 -29.85 -14.05
C ASN A 321 -11.04 -30.27 -12.75
N LEU A 322 -11.23 -29.47 -11.70
CA LEU A 322 -10.73 -29.73 -10.35
C LEU A 322 -11.91 -29.66 -9.37
N ASP A 323 -11.91 -30.52 -8.36
CA ASP A 323 -12.79 -30.37 -7.20
C ASP A 323 -12.26 -29.30 -6.21
N LYS A 324 -12.96 -29.13 -5.07
CA LYS A 324 -12.57 -28.16 -4.02
C LYS A 324 -11.16 -28.39 -3.50
N GLU A 325 -10.81 -29.63 -3.16
CA GLU A 325 -9.52 -29.95 -2.53
C GLU A 325 -8.40 -29.93 -3.56
N GLN A 326 -8.65 -30.47 -4.77
CA GLN A 326 -7.71 -30.37 -5.89
C GLN A 326 -7.42 -28.90 -6.26
N THR A 327 -8.42 -28.01 -6.17
CA THR A 327 -8.20 -26.58 -6.39
C THR A 327 -7.33 -25.95 -5.31
N TRP A 328 -7.55 -26.30 -4.05
CA TRP A 328 -6.70 -25.85 -2.95
C TRP A 328 -5.25 -26.29 -3.15
N GLN A 329 -5.03 -27.57 -3.48
CA GLN A 329 -3.69 -28.09 -3.76
C GLN A 329 -3.06 -27.44 -5.00
N ALA A 330 -3.83 -27.18 -6.06
CA ALA A 330 -3.35 -26.47 -7.23
C ALA A 330 -2.97 -25.01 -6.93
N ALA A 331 -3.73 -24.35 -6.06
CA ALA A 331 -3.45 -22.98 -5.62
C ALA A 331 -2.18 -22.90 -4.78
N LYS A 332 -1.96 -23.88 -3.90
CA LYS A 332 -0.69 -24.05 -3.17
C LYS A 332 0.46 -24.34 -4.11
N ALA A 333 0.34 -25.36 -4.96
CA ALA A 333 1.38 -25.75 -5.91
C ALA A 333 1.81 -24.61 -6.87
N PHE A 334 0.91 -23.65 -7.14
CA PHE A 334 1.23 -22.49 -7.96
C PHE A 334 2.21 -21.51 -7.30
N VAL A 335 2.18 -21.40 -5.97
CA VAL A 335 3.12 -20.57 -5.19
C VAL A 335 4.15 -21.38 -4.41
N ASP A 336 3.97 -22.69 -4.28
CA ASP A 336 4.81 -23.55 -3.48
C ASP A 336 6.24 -23.40 -3.96
N SER A 337 7.08 -23.05 -2.99
CA SER A 337 8.51 -22.98 -3.20
C SER A 337 9.03 -24.37 -3.55
N THR A 338 9.47 -24.53 -4.81
CA THR A 338 10.18 -25.74 -5.23
C THR A 338 11.41 -25.97 -4.33
N GLY A 339 12.06 -27.13 -4.44
CA GLY A 339 13.33 -27.35 -3.73
C GLY A 339 14.35 -26.24 -4.05
N GLU A 340 14.31 -25.77 -5.29
CA GLU A 340 15.10 -24.68 -5.83
C GLU A 340 14.74 -23.32 -5.20
N ASP A 341 13.46 -22.98 -5.08
CA ASP A 341 13.03 -21.72 -4.43
C ASP A 341 13.44 -21.67 -2.96
N ARG A 342 13.30 -22.79 -2.23
CA ARG A 342 13.77 -22.87 -0.84
C ARG A 342 15.28 -22.72 -0.74
N ALA A 343 16.04 -23.35 -1.64
CA ALA A 343 17.48 -23.19 -1.71
C ALA A 343 17.89 -21.74 -2.04
N TYR A 344 17.20 -21.10 -2.99
CA TYR A 344 17.37 -19.69 -3.32
C TYR A 344 17.15 -18.79 -2.09
N HIS A 345 16.03 -18.95 -1.39
CA HIS A 345 15.72 -18.15 -0.20
C HIS A 345 16.71 -18.37 0.93
N GLN A 346 17.17 -19.61 1.14
CA GLN A 346 18.22 -19.90 2.11
C GLN A 346 19.53 -19.18 1.76
N LEU A 347 19.94 -19.17 0.50
CA LEU A 347 21.14 -18.48 0.03
C LEU A 347 21.00 -16.96 0.11
N ALA A 348 19.87 -16.40 -0.35
CA ALA A 348 19.56 -14.97 -0.23
C ALA A 348 19.56 -14.53 1.24
N GLY A 349 18.93 -15.31 2.13
CA GLY A 349 18.94 -15.10 3.58
C GLY A 349 20.34 -15.16 4.20
N LYS A 350 21.18 -16.09 3.73
CA LYS A 350 22.55 -16.28 4.21
C LYS A 350 23.48 -15.12 3.83
N TYR A 351 23.28 -14.50 2.66
CA TYR A 351 24.27 -13.59 2.08
C TYR A 351 23.77 -12.17 1.76
N LEU A 352 22.53 -11.99 1.27
CA LEU A 352 21.97 -10.67 0.91
C LEU A 352 21.19 -10.05 2.07
N GLU A 353 20.38 -10.86 2.75
CA GLU A 353 19.57 -10.46 3.91
C GLU A 353 20.26 -10.87 5.22
N TYR A 354 21.59 -10.97 5.17
CA TYR A 354 22.41 -11.46 6.25
C TYR A 354 22.16 -10.66 7.53
N ARG A 355 21.67 -11.35 8.55
CA ARG A 355 21.56 -10.82 9.91
C ARG A 355 22.75 -11.31 10.73
N PRO A 356 23.54 -10.41 11.35
CA PRO A 356 24.69 -10.79 12.16
C PRO A 356 24.33 -11.83 13.23
N LYS A 357 25.05 -12.96 13.23
CA LYS A 357 24.90 -14.00 14.26
C LYS A 357 25.73 -13.64 15.49
N LEU A 358 25.18 -12.79 16.35
CA LEU A 358 25.89 -12.24 17.51
C LEU A 358 26.18 -13.24 18.65
N GLY A 359 25.74 -14.50 18.54
CA GLY A 359 25.87 -15.51 19.59
C GLY A 359 24.81 -15.38 20.69
N SER A 360 25.01 -16.10 21.81
CA SER A 360 24.15 -15.99 23.00
C SER A 360 24.34 -14.64 23.68
N LEU A 361 23.26 -14.13 24.28
CA LEU A 361 23.28 -12.89 25.04
C LEU A 361 24.28 -13.03 26.19
N ARG A 362 25.27 -12.13 26.24
CA ARG A 362 26.38 -12.18 27.20
C ARG A 362 26.02 -11.66 28.60
N VAL A 363 24.84 -11.06 28.74
CA VAL A 363 24.38 -10.38 29.95
C VAL A 363 22.96 -10.82 30.26
N ASP A 364 22.55 -10.73 31.52
CA ASP A 364 21.15 -10.97 31.87
C ASP A 364 20.29 -9.80 31.32
N PRO A 365 19.33 -10.05 30.40
CA PRO A 365 18.48 -8.99 29.86
C PRO A 365 17.55 -8.38 30.91
N ASN A 366 17.44 -8.97 32.10
CA ASN A 366 16.68 -8.46 33.24
C ASN A 366 17.54 -7.69 34.25
N ASP A 367 18.87 -7.62 34.08
CA ASP A 367 19.72 -6.75 34.88
C ASP A 367 19.61 -5.30 34.41
N LEU A 368 18.51 -4.66 34.79
CA LEU A 368 18.21 -3.26 34.45
C LEU A 368 19.29 -2.30 34.93
N SER A 369 20.01 -2.64 35.99
CA SER A 369 21.11 -1.82 36.49
C SER A 369 22.28 -1.83 35.51
N PHE A 370 22.67 -3.01 35.02
CA PHE A 370 23.68 -3.14 33.96
C PHE A 370 23.27 -2.35 32.71
N ILE A 371 22.02 -2.51 32.25
CA ILE A 371 21.54 -1.87 31.01
C ILE A 371 21.49 -0.34 31.17
N ARG A 372 20.99 0.16 32.30
CA ARG A 372 20.96 1.61 32.58
C ARG A 372 22.37 2.19 32.70
N ASN A 373 23.31 1.44 33.30
CA ASN A 373 24.72 1.83 33.34
C ASN A 373 25.35 1.84 31.93
N LEU A 374 24.99 0.89 31.08
CA LEU A 374 25.42 0.86 29.68
C LEU A 374 24.86 2.04 28.89
N ILE A 375 23.59 2.41 29.11
CA ILE A 375 22.98 3.61 28.52
C ILE A 375 23.66 4.88 29.02
N ALA A 376 23.91 4.98 30.34
CA ALA A 376 24.58 6.15 30.94
C ALA A 376 26.03 6.31 30.45
N ARG A 377 26.72 5.22 30.12
CA ARG A 377 28.07 5.23 29.54
C ARG A 377 28.11 5.91 28.17
N TYR A 378 27.01 5.86 27.41
CA TYR A 378 26.90 6.37 26.05
C TYR A 378 25.79 7.42 25.95
N PRO A 379 26.04 8.64 26.46
CA PRO A 379 25.02 9.68 26.49
C PRO A 379 24.68 10.12 25.06
N VAL A 380 23.44 9.90 24.67
CA VAL A 380 22.85 10.48 23.46
C VAL A 380 22.26 11.87 23.79
N PRO A 381 22.23 12.81 22.84
CA PRO A 381 21.45 14.04 23.03
C PRO A 381 20.04 13.64 23.43
N PRO A 382 19.45 14.27 24.47
CA PRO A 382 18.09 13.94 24.86
C PRO A 382 17.19 13.98 23.63
N LYS A 383 16.27 13.04 23.45
CA LYS A 383 15.26 13.24 22.41
C LYS A 383 14.55 14.56 22.68
N LEU A 384 14.17 15.24 21.60
CA LEU A 384 13.15 16.27 21.75
C LEU A 384 11.97 15.63 22.48
N PRO A 385 11.33 16.34 23.42
CA PRO A 385 10.10 15.86 24.02
C PRO A 385 9.23 15.39 22.87
N GLU A 386 8.93 14.08 22.82
CA GLU A 386 8.01 13.56 21.82
C GLU A 386 6.77 14.44 21.95
N PHE A 387 6.31 14.96 20.82
CA PHE A 387 5.08 15.74 20.81
C PHE A 387 4.05 14.86 21.48
N ASP A 388 3.61 15.24 22.67
CA ASP A 388 2.51 14.57 23.32
C ASP A 388 1.28 14.91 22.48
N GLU A 389 1.02 14.07 21.48
CA GLU A 389 -0.13 14.20 20.59
C GLU A 389 -1.45 14.15 21.38
N SER A 390 -1.40 13.68 22.63
CA SER A 390 -2.52 13.67 23.56
C SER A 390 -2.71 14.96 24.36
N SER A 391 -1.84 15.96 24.18
CA SER A 391 -2.02 17.28 24.80
C SER A 391 -3.35 17.91 24.33
N PRO A 392 -4.19 18.41 25.26
CA PRO A 392 -5.57 18.80 24.99
C PRO A 392 -5.73 19.93 23.95
N ALA A 393 -4.66 20.66 23.60
CA ALA A 393 -4.69 21.68 22.56
C ALA A 393 -4.80 21.12 21.12
N THR A 394 -4.41 19.86 20.89
CA THR A 394 -4.59 19.15 19.60
C THR A 394 -5.83 18.25 19.56
N VAL A 395 -6.45 18.00 20.72
CA VAL A 395 -7.81 17.46 20.78
C VAL A 395 -8.72 18.57 20.29
N SER A 396 -8.91 18.61 18.97
CA SER A 396 -9.93 19.37 18.25
C SER A 396 -11.03 19.79 19.21
N GLU A 397 -10.96 21.03 19.69
CA GLU A 397 -12.04 21.64 20.44
C GLU A 397 -13.29 21.29 19.65
N HIS A 398 -14.16 20.57 20.33
CA HIS A 398 -15.47 20.17 19.86
C HIS A 398 -15.95 21.07 18.73
N ARG A 399 -15.82 20.59 17.49
CA ARG A 399 -16.77 20.98 16.45
C ARG A 399 -18.10 20.44 16.94
N GLU A 400 -18.76 21.25 17.77
CA GLU A 400 -20.19 21.18 17.98
C GLU A 400 -20.80 20.97 16.60
N ARG A 401 -21.67 19.97 16.52
CA ARG A 401 -22.31 19.60 15.25
C ARG A 401 -22.88 20.88 14.61
N PRO A 402 -22.86 21.01 13.28
CA PRO A 402 -23.48 22.14 12.59
C PRO A 402 -24.91 22.43 13.07
N ASP A 403 -25.59 21.42 13.60
CA ASP A 403 -26.96 21.48 14.08
C ASP A 403 -27.12 22.27 15.41
N GLU A 404 -26.07 22.45 16.21
CA GLU A 404 -26.07 23.28 17.43
C GLU A 404 -25.47 24.70 17.19
N ALA A 405 -24.84 24.91 16.03
CA ALA A 405 -24.23 26.20 15.67
C ALA A 405 -25.26 27.26 15.20
N SER A 406 -26.55 26.93 15.06
CA SER A 406 -27.55 27.87 14.53
C SER A 406 -27.98 28.97 15.51
N THR A 407 -27.57 28.91 16.79
CA THR A 407 -27.90 29.91 17.81
C THR A 407 -26.70 30.69 18.37
N LEU A 408 -25.47 30.38 17.94
CA LEU A 408 -24.26 31.05 18.44
C LEU A 408 -23.93 32.28 17.59
N ASP A 409 -23.82 33.43 18.25
CA ASP A 409 -23.40 34.72 17.70
C ASP A 409 -22.09 34.58 16.88
N PRO A 410 -22.10 34.87 15.57
CA PRO A 410 -20.91 34.81 14.70
C PRO A 410 -19.71 35.60 15.24
N ALA A 411 -19.95 36.68 15.99
CA ALA A 411 -18.90 37.47 16.60
C ALA A 411 -18.14 36.69 17.68
N LYS A 412 -18.86 35.97 18.56
CA LYS A 412 -18.24 35.12 19.60
C LYS A 412 -17.47 33.95 19.00
N HIS A 413 -17.96 33.37 17.90
CA HIS A 413 -17.25 32.32 17.20
C HIS A 413 -15.94 32.84 16.58
N LYS A 414 -15.97 34.04 15.98
CA LYS A 414 -14.77 34.70 15.44
C LYS A 414 -13.76 35.01 16.54
N GLU A 415 -14.21 35.53 17.68
CA GLU A 415 -13.35 35.85 18.83
C GLU A 415 -12.67 34.60 19.41
N ARG A 416 -13.44 33.50 19.60
CA ARG A 416 -12.87 32.21 20.02
C ARG A 416 -11.86 31.67 19.01
N ALA A 417 -12.18 31.70 17.71
CA ALA A 417 -11.26 31.26 16.68
C ALA A 417 -9.96 32.09 16.65
N GLU A 418 -10.04 33.40 16.88
CA GLU A 418 -8.86 34.26 17.01
C GLU A 418 -8.07 33.99 18.30
N ALA A 419 -8.74 33.75 19.43
CA ALA A 419 -8.10 33.38 20.69
C ALA A 419 -7.36 32.04 20.59
N SER A 420 -7.98 31.01 20.03
CA SER A 420 -7.34 29.70 19.79
C SER A 420 -6.16 29.83 18.83
N ARG A 421 -6.27 30.66 17.76
CA ARG A 421 -5.12 30.96 16.89
C ARG A 421 -3.97 31.65 17.63
N ARG A 422 -4.25 32.60 18.52
CA ARG A 422 -3.22 33.30 19.31
C ARG A 422 -2.55 32.37 20.33
N GLN A 423 -3.33 31.56 21.05
CA GLN A 423 -2.79 30.56 21.97
C GLN A 423 -1.90 29.57 21.22
N TRP A 424 -2.39 29.07 20.09
CA TRP A 424 -1.64 28.15 19.25
C TRP A 424 -0.35 28.77 18.69
N GLN A 425 -0.38 30.02 18.24
CA GLN A 425 0.82 30.74 17.81
C GLN A 425 1.85 30.84 18.95
N ARG A 426 1.41 31.16 20.17
CA ARG A 426 2.29 31.20 21.35
C ARG A 426 2.88 29.83 21.67
N GLU A 427 2.09 28.76 21.60
CA GLU A 427 2.58 27.39 21.80
C GLU A 427 3.60 27.01 20.74
N MET A 428 3.38 27.38 19.48
CA MET A 428 4.34 27.15 18.39
C MET A 428 5.62 27.96 18.55
N GLU A 429 5.52 29.22 18.98
CA GLU A 429 6.68 30.07 19.29
C GLU A 429 7.47 29.52 20.48
N GLN A 430 6.80 29.16 21.58
CA GLN A 430 7.43 28.49 22.72
C GLN A 430 8.10 27.18 22.31
N ARG A 431 7.48 26.39 21.42
CA ARG A 431 8.07 25.16 20.88
C ARG A 431 9.27 25.46 19.99
N LYS A 432 9.21 26.50 19.17
CA LYS A 432 10.34 26.94 18.34
C LYS A 432 11.49 27.40 19.24
N GLU A 433 11.22 28.15 20.30
CA GLU A 433 12.21 28.55 21.29
C GLU A 433 12.78 27.33 22.01
N GLN A 434 11.95 26.38 22.44
CA GLN A 434 12.41 25.11 23.02
C GLN A 434 13.29 24.32 22.04
N TRP A 435 12.92 24.29 20.76
CA TRP A 435 13.68 23.66 19.69
C TRP A 435 15.03 24.35 19.46
N GLU A 436 15.04 25.67 19.39
CA GLU A 436 16.27 26.45 19.25
C GLU A 436 17.15 26.30 20.48
N GLN A 437 16.59 26.36 21.69
CA GLN A 437 17.31 26.08 22.93
C GLN A 437 17.89 24.68 22.93
N PHE A 438 17.12 23.69 22.49
CA PHE A 438 17.55 22.31 22.35
C PHE A 438 18.71 22.17 21.34
N GLN A 439 18.63 22.83 20.19
CA GLN A 439 19.71 22.84 19.20
C GLN A 439 20.97 23.56 19.71
N ARG A 440 20.81 24.57 20.56
CA ARG A 440 21.91 25.31 21.20
C ARG A 440 22.56 24.53 22.34
N ARG A 441 21.89 23.52 22.93
CA ARG A 441 22.50 22.70 23.98
C ARG A 441 23.70 21.96 23.39
N PRO A 442 24.85 21.97 24.08
CA PRO A 442 26.01 21.22 23.62
C PRO A 442 25.62 19.75 23.54
N LYS A 443 25.76 19.17 22.35
CA LYS A 443 25.54 17.73 22.16
C LYS A 443 26.67 16.98 22.87
N PRO A 444 26.38 15.86 23.57
CA PRO A 444 27.43 15.03 24.15
C PRO A 444 28.47 14.66 23.07
N PRO A 445 29.77 14.67 23.37
CA PRO A 445 30.77 14.28 22.37
C PRO A 445 30.52 12.85 21.90
N ARG A 446 30.70 12.60 20.60
CA ARG A 446 30.58 11.25 20.05
C ARG A 446 31.78 10.42 20.49
N VAL A 447 31.52 9.37 21.25
CA VAL A 447 32.50 8.37 21.66
C VAL A 447 32.48 7.16 20.70
N GLU A 448 33.60 6.46 20.60
CA GLU A 448 33.71 5.16 19.95
C GLU A 448 33.21 4.06 20.90
N ILE A 449 32.22 3.27 20.47
CA ILE A 449 31.71 2.15 21.26
C ILE A 449 32.64 0.96 21.00
N GLY A 450 33.21 0.39 22.06
CA GLY A 450 34.05 -0.80 21.95
C GLY A 450 33.30 -1.98 21.31
N PRO A 451 34.01 -2.96 20.72
CA PRO A 451 33.38 -4.09 20.03
C PRO A 451 32.53 -4.95 20.98
N ASP A 452 32.92 -5.13 22.24
CA ASP A 452 32.13 -5.91 23.20
C ASP A 452 30.83 -5.21 23.59
N ASP A 453 30.87 -3.92 23.90
CA ASP A 453 29.67 -3.13 24.19
C ASP A 453 28.77 -3.04 22.96
N THR A 454 29.33 -2.82 21.76
CA THR A 454 28.55 -2.84 20.51
C THR A 454 27.82 -4.17 20.33
N ARG A 455 28.50 -5.29 20.57
CA ARG A 455 27.90 -6.63 20.51
C ARG A 455 26.78 -6.78 21.55
N VAL A 456 27.02 -6.41 22.80
CA VAL A 456 26.04 -6.50 23.89
C VAL A 456 24.80 -5.64 23.59
N ILE A 457 24.98 -4.40 23.17
CA ILE A 457 23.89 -3.49 22.79
C ILE A 457 23.02 -4.10 21.70
N ARG A 458 23.63 -4.63 20.63
CA ARG A 458 22.89 -5.27 19.54
C ARG A 458 22.20 -6.58 19.94
N GLN A 459 22.82 -7.38 20.80
CA GLN A 459 22.19 -8.58 21.34
C GLN A 459 20.96 -8.22 22.20
N LEU A 460 21.04 -7.17 23.02
CA LEU A 460 19.92 -6.66 23.81
C LEU A 460 18.80 -6.12 22.92
N ILE A 461 19.10 -5.33 21.88
CA ILE A 461 18.11 -4.86 20.90
C ILE A 461 17.39 -6.04 20.25
N ALA A 462 18.13 -7.05 19.80
CA ALA A 462 17.55 -8.24 19.19
C ALA A 462 16.70 -9.05 20.19
N HIS A 463 17.14 -9.16 21.44
CA HIS A 463 16.40 -9.84 22.51
C HIS A 463 15.10 -9.11 22.82
N TYR A 464 15.13 -7.80 23.05
CA TYR A 464 13.92 -7.01 23.32
C TYR A 464 12.99 -6.95 22.12
N GLY A 465 13.53 -6.90 20.89
CA GLY A 465 12.71 -7.03 19.69
C GLY A 465 11.91 -8.34 19.66
N LYS A 466 12.54 -9.47 20.06
CA LYS A 466 11.84 -10.76 20.19
C LYS A 466 10.88 -10.80 21.37
N ALA A 467 11.25 -10.25 22.52
CA ALA A 467 10.40 -10.24 23.71
C ALA A 467 9.14 -9.38 23.52
N LEU A 468 9.25 -8.31 22.73
CA LEU A 468 8.14 -7.42 22.35
C LEU A 468 7.29 -7.95 21.19
N ALA A 469 7.77 -8.96 20.46
CA ALA A 469 6.96 -9.69 19.50
C ALA A 469 6.25 -10.82 20.26
N PRO A 470 4.92 -10.74 20.51
CA PRO A 470 4.24 -11.76 21.29
C PRO A 470 4.40 -13.11 20.60
N VAL A 471 5.09 -14.05 21.26
CA VAL A 471 5.03 -15.47 20.88
C VAL A 471 3.69 -15.96 21.39
N LEU A 472 2.65 -15.73 20.59
CA LEU A 472 1.33 -16.25 20.88
C LEU A 472 1.41 -17.78 20.85
N SER A 473 0.88 -18.44 21.87
CA SER A 473 0.62 -19.88 21.79
C SER A 473 -0.36 -20.17 20.64
N PRO A 474 -0.41 -21.40 20.08
CA PRO A 474 -1.38 -21.75 19.05
C PRO A 474 -2.83 -21.43 19.44
N ASP A 475 -3.17 -21.58 20.71
CA ASP A 475 -4.50 -21.24 21.24
C ASP A 475 -4.73 -19.73 21.29
N GLU A 476 -3.74 -18.94 21.72
CA GLU A 476 -3.82 -17.46 21.68
C GLU A 476 -3.85 -16.93 20.24
N MET A 477 -3.11 -17.54 19.31
CA MET A 477 -3.19 -17.22 17.88
C MET A 477 -4.59 -17.49 17.34
N MET A 478 -5.21 -18.62 17.71
CA MET A 478 -6.58 -18.93 17.34
C MET A 478 -7.59 -17.96 17.96
N ASP A 479 -7.38 -17.54 19.20
CA ASP A 479 -8.24 -16.59 19.90
C ASP A 479 -8.13 -15.19 19.28
N VAL A 480 -6.92 -14.74 18.95
CA VAL A 480 -6.65 -13.51 18.18
C VAL A 480 -7.27 -13.59 16.79
N ALA A 481 -7.14 -14.72 16.10
CA ALA A 481 -7.76 -14.92 14.78
C ALA A 481 -9.30 -14.84 14.85
N LYS A 482 -9.92 -15.41 15.89
CA LYS A 482 -11.38 -15.37 16.10
C LYS A 482 -11.88 -13.99 16.50
N LYS A 483 -11.21 -13.32 17.44
CA LYS A 483 -11.65 -12.06 18.05
C LYS A 483 -11.14 -10.81 17.31
N GLY A 484 -10.32 -10.98 16.27
CA GLY A 484 -9.54 -9.88 15.70
C GLY A 484 -8.35 -9.54 16.61
N ALA A 485 -7.34 -8.85 16.07
CA ALA A 485 -6.18 -8.42 16.84
C ALA A 485 -6.62 -7.53 18.02
N VAL A 486 -6.76 -8.13 19.21
CA VAL A 486 -6.88 -7.38 20.46
C VAL A 486 -5.50 -6.81 20.72
N SER A 487 -5.31 -5.55 20.32
CA SER A 487 -4.11 -4.80 20.70
C SER A 487 -4.10 -4.67 22.22
N HIS A 488 -3.42 -5.59 22.90
CA HIS A 488 -3.16 -5.45 24.31
C HIS A 488 -2.27 -4.21 24.46
N ALA A 489 -2.74 -3.24 25.25
CA ALA A 489 -1.89 -2.12 25.63
C ALA A 489 -0.61 -2.70 26.21
N PRO A 490 0.58 -2.27 25.75
CA PRO A 490 1.84 -2.79 26.25
C PRO A 490 1.85 -2.64 27.77
N SER A 491 2.16 -3.74 28.47
CA SER A 491 2.30 -3.76 29.92
C SER A 491 3.33 -2.73 30.37
N SER A 492 3.36 -2.39 31.68
CA SER A 492 4.42 -1.51 32.21
C SER A 492 5.81 -2.03 31.85
N ARG A 493 5.99 -3.36 31.90
CA ARG A 493 7.19 -4.06 31.46
C ARG A 493 7.45 -3.86 29.96
N ASP A 494 6.47 -4.05 29.08
CA ASP A 494 6.66 -3.89 27.64
C ASP A 494 7.07 -2.44 27.29
N ARG A 495 6.49 -1.45 27.97
CA ARG A 495 6.87 -0.04 27.80
C ARG A 495 8.31 0.21 28.22
N GLU A 496 8.73 -0.35 29.35
CA GLU A 496 10.12 -0.26 29.80
C GLU A 496 11.06 -0.93 28.78
N LEU A 497 10.73 -2.12 28.29
CA LEU A 497 11.52 -2.81 27.25
C LEU A 497 11.58 -2.02 25.93
N MET A 498 10.48 -1.38 25.51
CA MET A 498 10.45 -0.49 24.34
C MET A 498 11.36 0.73 24.53
N GLN A 499 11.32 1.36 25.72
CA GLN A 499 12.19 2.49 26.04
C GLN A 499 13.67 2.09 26.05
N LEU A 500 14.01 0.96 26.69
CA LEU A 500 15.37 0.45 26.72
C LEU A 500 15.87 0.11 25.31
N ARG A 501 15.07 -0.60 24.51
CA ARG A 501 15.40 -0.91 23.12
C ARG A 501 15.63 0.36 22.30
N SER A 502 14.75 1.35 22.41
CA SER A 502 14.88 2.61 21.67
C SER A 502 16.14 3.38 22.08
N ALA A 503 16.44 3.47 23.38
CA ALA A 503 17.67 4.09 23.86
C ALA A 503 18.94 3.39 23.35
N LEU A 504 18.94 2.05 23.31
CA LEU A 504 20.03 1.26 22.76
C LEU A 504 20.21 1.46 21.25
N GLU A 505 19.11 1.53 20.48
CA GLU A 505 19.15 1.86 19.04
C GLU A 505 19.69 3.27 18.79
N GLU A 506 19.30 4.24 19.62
CA GLU A 506 19.82 5.60 19.57
C GLU A 506 21.33 5.65 19.82
N ILE A 507 21.83 4.91 20.81
CA ILE A 507 23.26 4.80 21.10
C ILE A 507 24.03 4.36 19.86
N LEU A 508 23.58 3.29 19.19
CA LEU A 508 24.24 2.79 17.98
C LEU A 508 24.15 3.78 16.81
N SER A 509 23.10 4.59 16.75
CA SER A 509 22.90 5.59 15.68
C SER A 509 23.70 6.88 15.90
N TYR A 510 23.89 7.29 17.16
CA TYR A 510 24.52 8.56 17.52
C TYR A 510 26.03 8.44 17.67
N HIS A 511 26.48 7.34 18.27
CA HIS A 511 27.89 7.06 18.54
C HIS A 511 28.50 6.20 17.43
N ARG A 512 29.84 6.13 17.40
CA ARG A 512 30.56 5.31 16.41
C ARG A 512 30.63 3.88 16.91
N ALA A 513 29.64 3.08 16.56
CA ALA A 513 29.64 1.64 16.85
C ALA A 513 30.77 0.94 16.10
N ALA A 514 31.57 0.14 16.79
CA ALA A 514 32.61 -0.67 16.16
C ALA A 514 31.97 -1.66 15.17
N ARG A 515 32.60 -1.84 14.00
CA ARG A 515 32.21 -2.90 13.07
C ARG A 515 32.62 -4.23 13.68
N LEU A 516 31.66 -5.12 13.85
CA LEU A 516 31.91 -6.46 14.37
C LEU A 516 32.32 -7.38 13.22
N PRO A 517 33.18 -8.40 13.45
CA PRO A 517 33.42 -9.45 12.46
C PRO A 517 32.12 -10.12 11.98
N GLU A 518 31.13 -10.22 12.86
CA GLU A 518 29.81 -10.76 12.58
C GLU A 518 28.96 -9.88 11.66
N ASP A 519 29.36 -8.63 11.39
CA ASP A 519 28.63 -7.73 10.48
C ASP A 519 28.88 -8.05 9.02
N ASP A 520 29.97 -8.73 8.73
CA ASP A 520 30.31 -9.13 7.38
C ASP A 520 29.55 -10.41 7.03
N PRO A 521 28.81 -10.43 5.91
CA PRO A 521 28.21 -11.67 5.45
C PRO A 521 29.31 -12.71 5.23
N PRO A 522 29.02 -14.00 5.47
CA PRO A 522 29.98 -15.06 5.24
C PRO A 522 30.49 -14.99 3.80
N LYS A 523 31.76 -15.35 3.60
CA LYS A 523 32.29 -15.49 2.23
C LYS A 523 31.60 -16.65 1.55
N LEU A 524 31.22 -16.44 0.29
CA LEU A 524 30.59 -17.44 -0.54
C LEU A 524 31.55 -18.62 -0.80
N ASP A 525 31.25 -19.78 -0.22
CA ASP A 525 32.03 -21.01 -0.36
C ASP A 525 31.81 -21.70 -1.73
N ALA A 526 32.59 -22.74 -2.02
CA ALA A 526 32.54 -23.42 -3.32
C ALA A 526 31.23 -24.18 -3.56
N GLN A 527 30.64 -24.75 -2.51
CA GLN A 527 29.39 -25.50 -2.60
C GLN A 527 28.22 -24.56 -2.90
N ASP A 528 28.17 -23.41 -2.22
CA ASP A 528 27.14 -22.40 -2.43
C ASP A 528 27.27 -21.73 -3.79
N ARG A 529 28.51 -21.47 -4.27
CA ARG A 529 28.73 -21.01 -5.65
C ARG A 529 28.13 -21.97 -6.68
N GLU A 530 28.32 -23.27 -6.48
CA GLU A 530 27.77 -24.27 -7.38
C GLU A 530 26.24 -24.40 -7.26
N ALA A 531 25.70 -24.29 -6.05
CA ALA A 531 24.25 -24.20 -5.84
C ALA A 531 23.65 -22.99 -6.56
N ILE A 532 24.29 -21.82 -6.46
CA ILE A 532 23.84 -20.60 -7.16
C ILE A 532 23.84 -20.79 -8.67
N ARG A 533 24.89 -21.37 -9.26
CA ARG A 533 24.93 -21.63 -10.71
C ARG A 533 23.83 -22.57 -11.19
N ARG A 534 23.54 -23.63 -10.42
CA ARG A 534 22.42 -24.53 -10.72
C ARG A 534 21.08 -23.79 -10.67
N LEU A 535 20.90 -22.92 -9.67
CA LEU A 535 19.71 -22.07 -9.57
C LEU A 535 19.62 -21.06 -10.72
N GLN A 536 20.72 -20.47 -11.17
CA GLN A 536 20.73 -19.59 -12.34
C GLN A 536 20.25 -20.32 -13.60
N THR A 537 20.73 -21.55 -13.84
CA THR A 537 20.24 -22.37 -14.96
C THR A 537 18.74 -22.66 -14.82
N HIS A 538 18.29 -23.02 -13.61
CA HIS A 538 16.87 -23.28 -13.33
C HIS A 538 15.99 -22.06 -13.64
N TYR A 539 16.31 -20.88 -13.07
CA TYR A 539 15.51 -19.67 -13.28
C TYR A 539 15.64 -19.11 -14.70
N THR A 540 16.78 -19.32 -15.38
CA THR A 540 16.91 -18.97 -16.81
C THR A 540 15.90 -19.73 -17.64
N ASN A 541 15.75 -21.04 -17.38
CA ASN A 541 14.75 -21.87 -18.04
C ASN A 541 13.33 -21.40 -17.71
N LEU A 542 13.02 -21.14 -16.44
CA LEU A 542 11.69 -20.65 -16.02
C LEU A 542 11.34 -19.29 -16.62
N ALA A 543 12.30 -18.37 -16.72
CA ALA A 543 12.09 -17.04 -17.30
C ALA A 543 11.84 -17.09 -18.83
N ALA A 544 12.33 -18.16 -19.49
CA ALA A 544 12.18 -18.39 -20.93
C ALA A 544 10.91 -19.17 -21.31
N GLN A 545 10.20 -19.77 -20.35
CA GLN A 545 8.93 -20.46 -20.59
C GLN A 545 7.84 -19.47 -21.00
N GLU A 546 7.41 -19.53 -22.26
CA GLU A 546 6.36 -18.65 -22.80
C GLU A 546 4.96 -18.97 -22.25
N ASP A 547 4.73 -20.21 -21.84
CA ASP A 547 3.49 -20.70 -21.24
C ASP A 547 3.34 -20.34 -19.75
N ARG A 548 4.43 -19.86 -19.13
CA ARG A 548 4.42 -19.34 -17.77
C ARG A 548 3.81 -17.94 -17.74
N ASP A 549 2.99 -17.66 -16.74
CA ASP A 549 2.39 -16.34 -16.57
C ASP A 549 3.45 -15.26 -16.31
N LEU A 550 3.09 -14.02 -16.60
CA LEU A 550 3.98 -12.86 -16.45
C LEU A 550 4.56 -12.76 -15.03
N GLY A 551 3.75 -12.99 -13.99
CA GLY A 551 4.19 -12.92 -12.60
C GLY A 551 5.25 -13.99 -12.29
N GLY A 552 5.01 -15.22 -12.72
CA GLY A 552 5.97 -16.32 -12.60
C GLY A 552 7.27 -16.09 -13.37
N ARG A 553 7.24 -15.42 -14.53
CA ARG A 553 8.45 -15.06 -15.28
C ARG A 553 9.20 -13.90 -14.63
N LEU A 554 8.49 -12.88 -14.14
CA LEU A 554 9.10 -11.76 -13.40
C LEU A 554 9.78 -12.25 -12.12
N GLN A 555 9.15 -13.18 -11.39
CA GLN A 555 9.75 -13.83 -10.23
C GLN A 555 11.08 -14.52 -10.59
N ALA A 556 11.11 -15.28 -11.69
CA ALA A 556 12.32 -15.97 -12.14
C ALA A 556 13.44 -14.99 -12.54
N VAL A 557 13.13 -13.92 -13.28
CA VAL A 557 14.12 -12.89 -13.64
C VAL A 557 14.62 -12.15 -12.39
N HIS A 558 13.74 -11.82 -11.44
CA HIS A 558 14.19 -11.23 -10.19
C HIS A 558 15.10 -12.18 -9.40
N ALA A 559 14.79 -13.48 -9.35
CA ALA A 559 15.69 -14.45 -8.72
C ALA A 559 17.08 -14.45 -9.40
N LEU A 560 17.15 -14.39 -10.73
CA LEU A 560 18.42 -14.24 -11.47
C LEU A 560 19.20 -13.00 -11.05
N ILE A 561 18.55 -11.82 -11.02
CA ILE A 561 19.17 -10.56 -10.58
C ILE A 561 19.79 -10.70 -9.18
N ARG A 562 19.09 -11.34 -8.25
CA ARG A 562 19.60 -11.56 -6.88
C ARG A 562 20.73 -12.59 -6.83
N LEU A 563 20.68 -13.64 -7.65
CA LEU A 563 21.76 -14.62 -7.76
C LEU A 563 23.03 -14.01 -8.39
N ASP A 564 22.87 -13.11 -9.36
CA ASP A 564 23.98 -12.37 -9.96
C ASP A 564 24.64 -11.42 -8.95
N GLU A 565 23.84 -10.77 -8.10
CA GLU A 565 24.32 -9.97 -6.97
C GLU A 565 25.15 -10.81 -5.99
N LEU A 566 24.70 -12.03 -5.65
CA LEU A 566 25.45 -12.96 -4.80
C LEU A 566 26.82 -13.32 -5.39
N LEU A 567 26.86 -13.56 -6.69
CA LEU A 567 28.10 -13.89 -7.41
C LEU A 567 28.97 -12.67 -7.68
N LYS A 568 28.45 -11.45 -7.49
CA LYS A 568 29.04 -10.18 -7.94
C LYS A 568 29.28 -10.17 -9.46
N ASP A 569 28.46 -10.90 -10.22
CA ASP A 569 28.44 -10.81 -11.67
C ASP A 569 27.55 -9.64 -12.09
N HIS A 570 28.09 -8.44 -11.97
CA HIS A 570 27.35 -7.22 -12.28
C HIS A 570 26.94 -7.14 -13.76
N ALA A 571 27.47 -8.00 -14.65
CA ALA A 571 27.21 -7.93 -16.09
C ALA A 571 25.93 -8.69 -16.41
N SER A 572 25.83 -9.89 -15.85
CA SER A 572 24.57 -10.63 -15.82
C SER A 572 23.50 -9.85 -15.07
N PHE A 573 23.83 -9.22 -13.94
CA PHE A 573 22.90 -8.35 -13.19
C PHE A 573 22.30 -7.24 -14.07
N GLU A 574 23.14 -6.49 -14.80
CA GLU A 574 22.70 -5.41 -15.70
C GLU A 574 21.79 -5.96 -16.81
N ARG A 575 22.19 -7.07 -17.45
CA ARG A 575 21.42 -7.74 -18.51
C ARG A 575 20.04 -8.20 -18.00
N ASP A 576 19.99 -8.87 -16.86
CA ASP A 576 18.75 -9.45 -16.35
C ASP A 576 17.85 -8.35 -15.74
N THR A 577 18.43 -7.25 -15.24
CA THR A 577 17.69 -6.02 -14.92
C THR A 577 17.04 -5.41 -16.17
N LEU A 578 17.76 -5.33 -17.29
CA LEU A 578 17.19 -4.84 -18.56
C LEU A 578 16.04 -5.73 -19.03
N ARG A 579 16.22 -7.06 -18.98
CA ARG A 579 15.17 -8.02 -19.31
C ARG A 579 13.92 -7.83 -18.44
N TYR A 580 14.10 -7.64 -17.13
CA TYR A 580 13.01 -7.34 -16.20
C TYR A 580 12.25 -6.06 -16.60
N LEU A 581 12.99 -4.97 -16.88
CA LEU A 581 12.41 -3.71 -17.32
C LEU A 581 11.67 -3.81 -18.65
N GLU A 582 12.21 -4.56 -19.61
CA GLU A 582 11.55 -4.84 -20.89
C GLU A 582 10.23 -5.61 -20.71
N MET A 583 10.20 -6.59 -19.80
CA MET A 583 8.98 -7.32 -19.48
C MET A 583 7.90 -6.43 -18.87
N LEU A 584 8.27 -5.54 -17.94
CA LEU A 584 7.33 -4.56 -17.37
C LEU A 584 6.81 -3.58 -18.42
N GLN A 585 7.69 -3.11 -19.31
CA GLN A 585 7.30 -2.22 -20.41
C GLN A 585 6.33 -2.93 -21.36
N ALA A 586 6.62 -4.17 -21.76
CA ALA A 586 5.75 -4.96 -22.64
C ALA A 586 4.37 -5.22 -22.01
N ALA A 587 4.30 -5.31 -20.68
CA ALA A 587 3.08 -5.47 -19.92
C ALA A 587 2.32 -4.15 -19.65
N GLY A 588 2.89 -3.00 -20.01
CA GLY A 588 2.32 -1.67 -19.72
C GLY A 588 2.38 -1.28 -18.23
N LEU A 589 3.25 -1.91 -17.45
CA LEU A 589 3.37 -1.71 -16.00
C LEU A 589 4.37 -0.57 -15.69
N ASN A 590 4.09 0.62 -16.21
CA ASN A 590 5.02 1.75 -16.20
C ASN A 590 5.34 2.25 -14.77
N ALA A 591 4.38 2.16 -13.84
CA ALA A 591 4.62 2.47 -12.44
C ALA A 591 5.68 1.54 -11.80
N MET A 592 5.57 0.23 -12.04
CA MET A 592 6.57 -0.74 -11.57
C MET A 592 7.90 -0.55 -12.27
N TYR A 593 7.89 -0.25 -13.57
CA TYR A 593 9.12 0.04 -14.33
C TYR A 593 9.92 1.14 -13.61
N MET A 594 9.23 2.19 -13.17
CA MET A 594 9.83 3.30 -12.46
C MET A 594 10.33 2.89 -11.06
N VAL A 595 9.50 2.25 -10.25
CA VAL A 595 9.85 1.89 -8.86
C VAL A 595 10.87 0.73 -8.80
N GLY A 596 10.55 -0.42 -9.42
CA GLY A 596 11.40 -1.61 -9.41
C GLY A 596 12.71 -1.42 -10.17
N GLY A 597 12.71 -0.62 -11.25
CA GLY A 597 13.92 -0.27 -11.97
C GLY A 597 14.94 0.48 -11.14
N TYR A 598 14.47 1.39 -10.29
CA TYR A 598 15.32 2.23 -9.47
C TYR A 598 16.12 1.40 -8.43
N ASP A 599 15.48 0.43 -7.76
CA ASP A 599 16.13 -0.33 -6.69
C ASP A 599 17.38 -1.07 -7.20
N ASN A 600 17.34 -1.57 -8.45
CA ASN A 600 18.49 -2.19 -9.11
C ASN A 600 19.63 -1.21 -9.41
N LEU A 601 19.33 0.08 -9.70
CA LEU A 601 20.35 1.13 -9.85
C LEU A 601 21.11 1.36 -8.55
N GLU A 602 20.38 1.38 -7.43
CA GLU A 602 20.97 1.54 -6.10
C GLU A 602 21.87 0.35 -5.74
N THR A 603 21.48 -0.87 -6.11
CA THR A 603 22.30 -2.07 -5.88
C THR A 603 23.65 -1.97 -6.59
N LEU A 604 23.68 -1.60 -7.88
CA LEU A 604 24.93 -1.39 -8.61
C LEU A 604 25.76 -0.24 -8.02
N ALA A 605 25.11 0.87 -7.64
CA ALA A 605 25.82 1.99 -7.01
C ALA A 605 26.45 1.57 -5.67
N LYS A 606 25.75 0.78 -4.84
CA LYS A 606 26.28 0.23 -3.58
C LYS A 606 27.47 -0.71 -3.81
N ALA A 607 27.50 -1.42 -4.94
CA ALA A 607 28.62 -2.24 -5.36
C ALA A 607 29.81 -1.44 -5.94
N GLY A 608 29.68 -0.12 -6.12
CA GLY A 608 30.69 0.74 -6.74
C GLY A 608 30.70 0.71 -8.27
N GLU A 609 29.71 0.05 -8.89
CA GLU A 609 29.57 -0.10 -10.35
C GLU A 609 28.89 1.15 -10.96
N TYR A 610 29.47 2.32 -10.73
CA TYR A 610 28.84 3.60 -11.06
C TYR A 610 28.59 3.75 -12.57
N GLU A 611 29.50 3.29 -13.44
CA GLU A 611 29.32 3.38 -14.89
C GLU A 611 28.07 2.62 -15.36
N ARG A 612 27.88 1.38 -14.88
CA ARG A 612 26.72 0.54 -15.17
C ARG A 612 25.44 1.15 -14.61
N SER A 613 25.51 1.62 -13.37
CA SER A 613 24.40 2.34 -12.73
C SER A 613 23.98 3.56 -13.53
N ASN A 614 24.92 4.33 -14.11
CA ASN A 614 24.60 5.50 -14.95
C ASN A 614 23.99 5.15 -16.30
N ARG A 615 24.44 4.05 -16.94
CA ARG A 615 23.82 3.55 -18.17
C ARG A 615 22.37 3.15 -17.93
N LEU A 616 22.14 2.33 -16.90
CA LEU A 616 20.78 1.93 -16.53
C LEU A 616 19.93 3.14 -16.10
N LEU A 617 20.48 4.08 -15.32
CA LEU A 617 19.77 5.29 -14.91
C LEU A 617 19.33 6.12 -16.12
N SER A 618 20.19 6.25 -17.12
CA SER A 618 19.87 7.01 -18.33
C SER A 618 18.76 6.36 -19.14
N LEU A 619 18.78 5.04 -19.28
CA LEU A 619 17.71 4.28 -19.94
C LEU A 619 16.41 4.38 -19.14
N TRP A 620 16.47 4.08 -17.85
CA TRP A 620 15.35 4.10 -16.93
C TRP A 620 14.67 5.47 -16.90
N ALA A 621 15.43 6.56 -16.76
CA ALA A 621 14.89 7.91 -16.69
C ALA A 621 14.23 8.33 -18.01
N ARG A 622 14.82 7.92 -19.15
CA ARG A 622 14.24 8.18 -20.48
C ARG A 622 12.92 7.47 -20.67
N LYS A 623 12.86 6.18 -20.36
CA LYS A 623 11.65 5.38 -20.51
C LYS A 623 10.58 5.79 -19.50
N SER A 624 10.93 5.97 -18.24
CA SER A 624 10.00 6.41 -17.19
C SER A 624 9.37 7.76 -17.54
N ALA A 625 10.15 8.74 -18.02
CA ALA A 625 9.62 10.05 -18.40
C ALA A 625 8.70 10.00 -19.64
N ALA A 626 8.98 9.11 -20.59
CA ALA A 626 8.21 8.98 -21.83
C ALA A 626 6.90 8.21 -21.62
N ASP A 627 6.96 7.08 -20.92
CA ASP A 627 5.90 6.07 -20.93
C ASP A 627 4.97 6.17 -19.71
N SER A 628 5.46 6.66 -18.56
CA SER A 628 4.63 6.76 -17.33
C SER A 628 3.65 7.93 -17.42
N ASP A 629 2.52 7.86 -16.73
CA ASP A 629 1.62 9.01 -16.58
C ASP A 629 2.25 10.10 -15.69
N THR A 630 1.82 11.34 -15.92
CA THR A 630 2.34 12.52 -15.22
C THR A 630 2.16 12.43 -13.71
N ASP A 631 1.00 11.96 -13.24
CA ASP A 631 0.70 11.85 -11.81
C ASP A 631 1.66 10.86 -11.13
N ASN A 632 1.91 9.69 -11.73
CA ASN A 632 2.90 8.75 -11.23
C ASN A 632 4.32 9.34 -11.19
N ILE A 633 4.75 10.11 -12.20
CA ILE A 633 6.07 10.77 -12.18
C ILE A 633 6.16 11.82 -11.08
N LEU A 634 5.15 12.68 -10.94
CA LEU A 634 5.15 13.78 -9.96
C LEU A 634 5.04 13.25 -8.53
N ARG A 635 4.20 12.23 -8.31
CA ARG A 635 4.25 11.42 -7.09
C ARG A 635 5.67 10.93 -6.93
N PHE A 636 6.21 10.18 -7.89
CA PHE A 636 7.56 9.59 -7.86
C PHE A 636 8.69 10.59 -7.51
N ALA A 637 8.60 11.82 -7.96
CA ALA A 637 9.57 12.84 -7.60
C ALA A 637 9.36 13.38 -6.16
N ARG A 638 8.11 13.56 -5.73
CA ARG A 638 7.77 14.19 -4.44
C ARG A 638 8.32 13.42 -3.23
N TYR A 639 8.00 12.14 -3.05
CA TYR A 639 8.55 11.38 -1.89
C TYR A 639 10.05 11.18 -1.98
N GLU A 640 10.62 11.08 -3.17
CA GLU A 640 12.05 10.90 -3.29
C GLU A 640 12.82 12.15 -2.90
N VAL A 641 12.27 13.32 -3.26
CA VAL A 641 12.75 14.61 -2.79
C VAL A 641 12.53 14.79 -1.28
N CYS A 642 11.36 14.42 -0.77
CA CYS A 642 10.94 14.73 0.60
C CYS A 642 11.40 13.71 1.66
N ARG A 643 11.48 12.42 1.31
CA ARG A 643 11.58 11.32 2.28
C ARG A 643 12.73 10.37 2.00
N ALA A 644 12.77 9.78 0.80
CA ALA A 644 13.68 8.67 0.53
C ALA A 644 15.10 9.12 0.14
N GLY A 645 15.30 10.38 -0.27
CA GLY A 645 16.61 10.97 -0.52
C GLY A 645 17.23 10.57 -1.85
N ARG A 646 16.47 10.00 -2.80
CA ARG A 646 17.01 9.48 -4.09
C ARG A 646 17.16 10.56 -5.16
N TRP A 647 17.64 11.75 -4.74
CA TRP A 647 17.63 12.97 -5.53
C TRP A 647 18.32 12.87 -6.90
N TRP A 648 19.40 12.09 -7.03
CA TRP A 648 20.10 11.97 -8.31
C TRP A 648 19.23 11.38 -9.43
N ALA A 649 18.51 10.30 -9.14
CA ALA A 649 17.59 9.74 -10.13
C ALA A 649 16.42 10.66 -10.41
N CYS A 650 15.91 11.37 -9.40
CA CYS A 650 14.87 12.38 -9.59
C CYS A 650 15.31 13.48 -10.53
N VAL A 651 16.53 14.01 -10.39
CA VAL A 651 17.06 15.02 -11.30
C VAL A 651 17.07 14.50 -12.74
N HIS A 652 17.58 13.28 -12.97
CA HIS A 652 17.60 12.69 -14.30
C HIS A 652 16.22 12.40 -14.89
N LEU A 653 15.26 11.97 -14.06
CA LEU A 653 13.87 11.77 -14.47
C LEU A 653 13.23 13.11 -14.84
N LEU A 654 13.34 14.10 -13.94
CA LEU A 654 12.71 15.41 -14.09
C LEU A 654 13.34 16.24 -15.22
N ASP A 655 14.66 16.13 -15.45
CA ASP A 655 15.35 16.73 -16.59
C ASP A 655 14.70 16.32 -17.92
N ARG A 656 14.11 15.12 -18.00
CA ARG A 656 13.41 14.64 -19.21
C ARG A 656 11.92 14.93 -19.17
N PHE A 657 11.29 14.73 -18.01
CA PHE A 657 9.86 14.94 -17.82
C PHE A 657 9.44 16.38 -18.13
N VAL A 658 10.15 17.40 -17.65
CA VAL A 658 9.73 18.81 -17.85
C VAL A 658 9.73 19.26 -19.32
N HIS A 659 10.44 18.53 -20.18
CA HIS A 659 10.49 18.75 -21.63
C HIS A 659 9.46 17.90 -22.40
N ARG A 660 8.67 17.07 -21.72
CA ARG A 660 7.64 16.25 -22.35
C ARG A 660 6.56 17.15 -22.99
N PRO A 661 6.16 16.87 -24.24
CA PRO A 661 5.07 17.62 -24.86
C PRO A 661 3.74 17.31 -24.16
N GLY A 662 2.85 18.31 -24.11
CA GLY A 662 1.50 18.14 -23.58
C GLY A 662 1.36 18.28 -22.06
N LEU A 663 2.43 18.59 -21.32
CA LEU A 663 2.30 18.97 -19.91
C LEU A 663 1.48 20.25 -19.75
N SER A 664 0.53 20.23 -18.83
CA SER A 664 -0.16 21.43 -18.38
C SER A 664 0.82 22.40 -17.70
N PRO A 665 0.48 23.70 -17.63
CA PRO A 665 1.30 24.68 -16.90
C PRO A 665 1.58 24.27 -15.45
N ILE A 666 0.60 23.66 -14.77
CA ILE A 666 0.71 23.20 -13.39
C ILE A 666 1.69 22.03 -13.28
N GLU A 667 1.55 21.01 -14.12
CA GLU A 667 2.44 19.84 -14.11
C GLU A 667 3.88 20.22 -14.45
N ARG A 668 4.06 21.15 -15.41
CA ARG A 668 5.37 21.69 -15.76
C ARG A 668 5.98 22.45 -14.58
N TYR A 669 5.23 23.35 -13.95
CA TYR A 669 5.69 24.06 -12.76
C TYR A 669 6.10 23.07 -11.66
N GLU A 670 5.25 22.09 -11.35
CA GLU A 670 5.53 21.14 -10.27
C GLU A 670 6.81 20.33 -10.55
N GLY A 671 6.98 19.86 -11.79
CA GLY A 671 8.19 19.16 -12.21
C GLY A 671 9.46 20.01 -12.07
N LEU A 672 9.39 21.29 -12.47
CA LEU A 672 10.51 22.24 -12.33
C LEU A 672 10.83 22.54 -10.85
N ALA A 673 9.81 22.70 -10.02
CA ALA A 673 9.96 22.94 -8.59
C ALA A 673 10.62 21.74 -7.89
N LEU A 674 10.12 20.52 -8.12
CA LEU A 674 10.70 19.29 -7.58
C LEU A 674 12.16 19.11 -8.03
N ARG A 675 12.47 19.47 -9.28
CA ARG A 675 13.83 19.41 -9.82
C ARG A 675 14.76 20.39 -9.10
N ALA A 676 14.32 21.63 -8.90
CA ALA A 676 15.10 22.65 -8.19
C ALA A 676 15.39 22.21 -6.74
N ILE A 677 14.39 21.66 -6.04
CA ILE A 677 14.54 21.15 -4.67
C ILE A 677 15.49 19.94 -4.64
N ALA A 678 15.39 19.01 -5.60
CA ALA A 678 16.29 17.87 -5.71
C ALA A 678 17.76 18.29 -5.89
N LEU A 679 18.01 19.27 -6.77
CA LEU A 679 19.35 19.83 -6.99
C LEU A 679 19.91 20.53 -5.74
N ASP A 680 19.07 21.30 -5.04
CA ASP A 680 19.44 21.96 -3.79
C ASP A 680 19.84 20.95 -2.69
N ASN A 681 19.03 19.90 -2.52
CA ASN A 681 19.31 18.82 -1.58
C ASN A 681 20.60 18.06 -1.94
N LEU A 682 20.86 17.82 -3.22
CA LEU A 682 22.12 17.21 -3.68
C LEU A 682 23.33 18.08 -3.35
N ASP A 683 23.30 19.39 -3.62
CA ASP A 683 24.41 20.29 -3.27
C ASP A 683 24.68 20.28 -1.77
N LYS A 684 23.62 20.37 -0.94
CA LYS A 684 23.73 20.30 0.53
C LYS A 684 24.33 18.98 1.01
N MET A 685 23.89 17.86 0.44
CA MET A 685 24.43 16.54 0.76
C MET A 685 25.91 16.43 0.38
N LEU A 686 26.29 16.88 -0.82
CA LEU A 686 27.67 16.86 -1.28
C LEU A 686 28.57 17.77 -0.45
N ALA A 687 28.05 18.91 0.03
CA ALA A 687 28.76 19.79 0.96
C ALA A 687 29.08 19.09 2.29
N GLY A 688 28.18 18.25 2.78
CA GLY A 688 28.29 17.50 4.03
C GLY A 688 28.79 16.07 3.87
N LEU A 689 29.31 15.65 2.71
CA LEU A 689 29.56 14.22 2.45
C LEU A 689 30.55 13.59 3.45
N GLN A 690 31.54 14.37 3.90
CA GLN A 690 32.54 13.93 4.89
C GLN A 690 31.95 13.71 6.29
N THR A 691 30.88 14.43 6.63
CA THR A 691 30.22 14.37 7.94
C THR A 691 28.91 13.57 7.92
N THR A 692 28.47 13.13 6.74
CA THR A 692 27.21 12.43 6.57
C THR A 692 27.30 11.00 7.11
N GLU A 693 26.52 10.74 8.15
CA GLU A 693 26.29 9.40 8.67
C GLU A 693 25.16 8.77 7.87
N GLY A 694 25.47 7.64 7.23
CA GLY A 694 24.55 6.91 6.38
C GLY A 694 25.28 6.36 5.16
N SER A 695 25.44 5.03 5.14
CA SER A 695 26.04 4.30 4.01
C SER A 695 25.37 4.68 2.68
N ARG A 696 24.04 4.83 2.69
CA ARG A 696 23.25 5.18 1.51
C ARG A 696 23.55 6.57 0.93
N ARG A 697 23.55 7.62 1.76
CA ARG A 697 23.91 8.99 1.30
C ARG A 697 25.36 9.06 0.84
N ARG A 698 26.26 8.31 1.49
CA ARG A 698 27.67 8.22 1.07
C ARG A 698 27.80 7.59 -0.32
N VAL A 699 27.16 6.44 -0.54
CA VAL A 699 27.13 5.76 -1.85
C VAL A 699 26.55 6.69 -2.91
N GLN A 700 25.44 7.36 -2.62
CA GLN A 700 24.82 8.30 -3.56
C GLN A 700 25.73 9.50 -3.86
N GLY A 701 26.36 10.09 -2.84
CA GLY A 701 27.31 11.19 -3.05
C GLY A 701 28.52 10.77 -3.87
N GLN A 702 29.08 9.58 -3.61
CA GLN A 702 30.17 9.01 -4.41
C GLN A 702 29.74 8.74 -5.85
N TRP A 703 28.52 8.21 -6.04
CA TRP A 703 27.96 7.98 -7.37
C TRP A 703 27.75 9.29 -8.15
N VAL A 704 27.24 10.34 -7.51
CA VAL A 704 27.12 11.66 -8.15
C VAL A 704 28.52 12.19 -8.50
N LEU A 705 29.47 12.12 -7.57
CA LEU A 705 30.83 12.61 -7.77
C LEU A 705 31.63 11.81 -8.81
N SER A 706 31.23 10.57 -9.12
CA SER A 706 31.83 9.80 -10.22
C SER A 706 31.37 10.27 -11.61
N THR A 707 30.35 11.13 -11.69
CA THR A 707 29.77 11.61 -12.97
C THR A 707 29.88 13.11 -13.16
N THR A 708 29.86 13.88 -12.08
CA THR A 708 29.84 15.33 -12.10
C THR A 708 30.51 15.89 -10.86
N SER A 709 30.84 17.18 -10.87
CA SER A 709 31.42 17.83 -9.69
C SER A 709 30.34 18.47 -8.81
N ARG A 710 30.62 18.63 -7.51
CA ARG A 710 29.77 19.44 -6.64
C ARG A 710 29.59 20.86 -7.19
N THR A 711 30.65 21.46 -7.74
CA THR A 711 30.61 22.81 -8.34
C THR A 711 29.61 22.88 -9.50
N ASP A 712 29.53 21.85 -10.33
CA ASP A 712 28.56 21.79 -11.43
C ASP A 712 27.13 21.62 -10.92
N ILE A 713 26.91 20.79 -9.89
CA ILE A 713 25.60 20.69 -9.22
C ILE A 713 25.19 22.05 -8.64
N ALA A 714 26.07 22.71 -7.88
CA ALA A 714 25.82 24.03 -7.30
C ALA A 714 25.51 25.09 -8.38
N ARG A 715 26.22 25.05 -9.53
CA ARG A 715 25.97 25.94 -10.67
C ARG A 715 24.58 25.72 -11.29
N ARG A 716 24.03 24.50 -11.22
CA ARG A 716 22.69 24.16 -11.74
C ARG A 716 21.53 24.56 -10.81
N VAL A 717 21.78 24.75 -9.50
CA VAL A 717 20.71 25.08 -8.53
C VAL A 717 20.04 26.40 -8.86
N ARG A 718 20.81 27.48 -9.01
CA ARG A 718 20.24 28.83 -9.21
C ARG A 718 19.40 28.94 -10.50
N PRO A 719 19.86 28.47 -11.68
CA PRO A 719 19.03 28.45 -12.88
C PRO A 719 17.73 27.65 -12.69
N ALA A 720 17.79 26.47 -12.05
CA ALA A 720 16.61 25.65 -11.82
C ALA A 720 15.57 26.35 -10.90
N VAL A 721 16.04 27.04 -9.85
CA VAL A 721 15.17 27.84 -8.97
C VAL A 721 14.49 28.98 -9.74
N LEU A 722 15.25 29.72 -10.56
CA LEU A 722 14.69 30.81 -11.37
C LEU A 722 13.67 30.31 -12.40
N GLU A 723 13.94 29.16 -13.02
CA GLU A 723 13.03 28.51 -13.96
C GLU A 723 11.71 28.08 -13.27
N ALA A 724 11.80 27.47 -12.08
CA ALA A 724 10.63 27.08 -11.30
C ALA A 724 9.81 28.29 -10.81
N VAL A 725 10.46 29.37 -10.38
CA VAL A 725 9.77 30.62 -9.99
C VAL A 725 9.09 31.28 -11.18
N SER A 726 9.76 31.35 -12.32
CA SER A 726 9.16 31.87 -13.56
C SER A 726 7.94 31.05 -13.98
N ALA A 727 8.02 29.71 -13.92
CA ALA A 727 6.88 28.84 -14.19
C ALA A 727 5.73 29.04 -13.19
N TRP A 728 6.02 29.28 -11.91
CA TRP A 728 5.01 29.61 -10.89
C TRP A 728 4.31 30.94 -11.17
N GLU A 729 5.05 31.96 -11.60
CA GLU A 729 4.50 33.26 -11.99
C GLU A 729 3.61 33.13 -13.23
N ALA A 730 4.01 32.31 -14.20
CA ALA A 730 3.26 32.04 -15.41
C ALA A 730 1.91 31.32 -15.18
N LEU A 731 1.69 30.71 -14.01
CA LEU A 731 0.38 30.14 -13.63
C LEU A 731 -0.71 31.20 -13.47
N GLY A 732 -0.35 32.49 -13.34
CA GLY A 732 -1.34 33.56 -13.17
C GLY A 732 -2.19 33.38 -11.91
N PRO A 733 -3.53 33.50 -11.98
CA PRO A 733 -4.43 33.29 -10.84
C PRO A 733 -4.34 31.89 -10.21
N ALA A 734 -4.09 30.85 -10.99
CA ALA A 734 -4.02 29.46 -10.49
C ALA A 734 -2.93 29.27 -9.42
N ARG A 735 -1.91 30.15 -9.38
CA ARG A 735 -0.90 30.13 -8.32
C ARG A 735 -1.44 30.51 -6.94
N LEU A 736 -2.56 31.23 -6.87
CA LEU A 736 -3.18 31.67 -5.62
C LEU A 736 -4.24 30.69 -5.13
N ASP A 737 -4.82 29.90 -6.03
CA ASP A 737 -5.91 28.98 -5.73
C ASP A 737 -5.43 27.53 -5.61
N GLU A 738 -4.55 27.09 -6.51
CA GLU A 738 -4.10 25.69 -6.61
C GLU A 738 -2.67 25.49 -6.12
N ALA A 739 -1.74 26.37 -6.53
CA ALA A 739 -0.31 26.27 -6.20
C ALA A 739 0.15 27.23 -5.10
N LYS A 740 -0.78 27.73 -4.28
CA LYS A 740 -0.45 28.66 -3.22
C LYS A 740 0.41 27.95 -2.17
N PRO A 741 1.66 28.39 -1.93
CA PRO A 741 2.47 27.82 -0.87
C PRO A 741 1.67 27.97 0.44
N TYR A 742 1.40 26.86 1.11
CA TYR A 742 0.86 26.96 2.46
C TYR A 742 1.96 27.51 3.39
N SER A 743 1.55 28.13 4.49
CA SER A 743 2.51 28.62 5.48
C SER A 743 3.20 27.43 6.15
N THR A 744 4.41 27.10 5.68
CA THR A 744 5.30 26.09 6.26
C THR A 744 5.86 26.47 7.62
N ILE A 745 5.57 27.68 8.10
CA ILE A 745 6.28 28.24 9.23
C ILE A 745 6.05 27.43 10.52
N ASN A 746 4.99 26.60 10.63
CA ASN A 746 4.64 25.98 11.92
C ASN A 746 4.04 24.56 11.92
N LEU A 747 3.85 23.84 10.80
CA LEU A 747 3.26 22.48 10.84
C LEU A 747 3.89 21.50 9.84
N PRO A 748 4.30 20.29 10.29
CA PRO A 748 4.54 19.16 9.40
C PRO A 748 3.23 18.68 8.76
N ALA A 749 3.24 18.33 7.47
CA ALA A 749 2.06 17.89 6.71
C ALA A 749 1.28 16.74 7.39
N HIS A 750 1.98 15.79 8.02
CA HIS A 750 1.34 14.66 8.71
C HIS A 750 0.51 15.08 9.94
N ALA A 751 0.86 16.18 10.62
CA ALA A 751 0.10 16.69 11.76
C ALA A 751 -1.20 17.35 11.28
N MET A 752 -1.21 17.93 10.08
CA MET A 752 -2.37 18.60 9.49
C MET A 752 -3.41 17.63 8.92
N ASN A 753 -2.98 16.54 8.26
CA ASN A 753 -3.89 15.50 7.78
C ASN A 753 -4.71 14.89 8.93
N ARG A 754 -4.13 14.80 10.13
CA ARG A 754 -4.85 14.35 11.34
C ARG A 754 -5.83 15.40 11.90
N MET A 755 -5.62 16.68 11.62
CA MET A 755 -6.43 17.80 12.14
C MET A 755 -7.59 18.22 11.21
N GLY A 756 -7.81 17.55 10.08
CA GLY A 756 -8.95 17.82 9.19
C GLY A 756 -8.90 19.17 8.47
N TYR A 757 -7.73 19.83 8.42
CA TYR A 757 -7.47 20.83 7.39
C TYR A 757 -7.50 20.11 6.05
N ARG A 758 -8.22 20.66 5.05
CA ARG A 758 -8.23 20.12 3.68
C ARG A 758 -6.78 19.82 3.29
N ASN A 759 -6.50 18.55 3.02
CA ASN A 759 -5.17 18.01 2.73
C ASN A 759 -4.44 19.02 1.84
N ALA A 760 -3.30 19.55 2.32
CA ALA A 760 -2.45 20.35 1.46
C ALA A 760 -2.22 19.52 0.20
N THR A 761 -2.55 20.07 -0.97
CA THR A 761 -2.35 19.29 -2.19
C THR A 761 -0.86 19.05 -2.34
N GLY A 762 -0.48 17.95 -2.99
CA GLY A 762 0.94 17.67 -3.22
C GLY A 762 1.65 18.82 -3.94
N LEU A 763 0.93 19.58 -4.77
CA LEU A 763 1.39 20.81 -5.39
C LEU A 763 1.71 21.90 -4.35
N GLN A 764 0.82 22.14 -3.39
CA GLN A 764 1.04 23.15 -2.35
C GLN A 764 2.24 22.79 -1.45
N GLU A 765 2.47 21.50 -1.18
CA GLU A 765 3.69 21.00 -0.51
C GLU A 765 4.95 21.31 -1.31
N THR A 766 4.94 21.00 -2.60
CA THR A 766 6.04 21.33 -3.51
C THR A 766 6.31 22.84 -3.52
N SER A 767 5.27 23.68 -3.61
CA SER A 767 5.39 25.14 -3.60
C SER A 767 5.97 25.68 -2.29
N ALA A 768 5.52 25.13 -1.17
CA ALA A 768 6.04 25.42 0.16
C ALA A 768 7.54 25.12 0.30
N MET A 769 7.99 23.97 -0.23
CA MET A 769 9.39 23.57 -0.22
C MET A 769 10.25 24.44 -1.14
N LEU A 770 9.74 24.76 -2.33
CA LEU A 770 10.44 25.67 -3.25
C LEU A 770 10.63 27.04 -2.63
N ASP A 771 9.60 27.59 -1.98
CA ASP A 771 9.70 28.90 -1.31
C ASP A 771 10.78 28.90 -0.21
N ALA A 772 10.95 27.80 0.53
CA ALA A 772 12.04 27.65 1.49
C ALA A 772 13.42 27.70 0.80
N VAL A 773 13.60 26.97 -0.31
CA VAL A 773 14.84 26.99 -1.11
C VAL A 773 15.13 28.39 -1.68
N VAL A 774 14.10 29.08 -2.18
CA VAL A 774 14.22 30.45 -2.69
C VAL A 774 14.73 31.38 -1.60
N ARG A 775 14.10 31.39 -0.40
CA ARG A 775 14.53 32.25 0.71
C ARG A 775 15.97 31.98 1.14
N GLU A 776 16.37 30.72 1.20
CA GLU A 776 17.73 30.33 1.58
C GLU A 776 18.77 30.75 0.53
N ARG A 777 18.49 30.54 -0.76
CA ARG A 777 19.47 30.75 -1.85
C ARG A 777 19.52 32.19 -2.38
N THR A 778 18.46 32.97 -2.19
CA THR A 778 18.40 34.38 -2.64
C THR A 778 18.65 35.39 -1.52
N GLY A 779 18.62 34.95 -0.27
CA GLY A 779 18.79 35.79 0.92
C GLY A 779 17.58 36.70 1.20
N PRO A 780 17.54 37.39 2.36
CA PRO A 780 16.40 38.21 2.78
C PRO A 780 16.12 39.43 1.89
N THR A 781 17.05 39.80 1.00
CA THR A 781 17.15 41.18 0.49
C THR A 781 16.70 41.39 -0.96
N SER A 782 16.41 40.34 -1.75
CA SER A 782 16.26 40.54 -3.21
C SER A 782 14.91 40.23 -3.84
N ILE A 783 13.91 39.73 -3.10
CA ILE A 783 12.55 39.56 -3.64
C ILE A 783 11.65 40.63 -3.03
N ARG A 784 11.72 41.85 -3.59
CA ARG A 784 10.64 42.81 -3.43
C ARG A 784 9.40 42.17 -4.07
N ARG A 785 8.53 41.57 -3.25
CA ARG A 785 7.18 41.23 -3.69
C ARG A 785 6.61 42.50 -4.34
N PRO A 786 6.15 42.45 -5.60
CA PRO A 786 5.46 43.58 -6.17
C PRO A 786 4.32 43.93 -5.21
N GLN A 787 4.38 45.13 -4.63
CA GLN A 787 3.27 45.64 -3.84
C GLN A 787 2.08 45.68 -4.79
N GLY A 788 1.14 44.77 -4.59
CA GLY A 788 -0.12 44.79 -5.32
C GLY A 788 -0.77 46.14 -5.08
N SER A 789 -0.97 46.89 -6.15
CA SER A 789 -1.96 47.96 -6.20
C SER A 789 -3.29 47.37 -5.73
N GLN A 790 -3.81 47.92 -4.64
CA GLN A 790 -5.16 47.63 -4.13
C GLN A 790 -6.22 47.94 -5.18
#